data_AF-A0A1C5WP94-F1
#
_entry.id   AF-A0A1C5WP94-F1
#
_cell.length_a   1.000
_cell.length_b   1.000
_cell.length_c   1.000
_cell.angle_alpha   90.00
_cell.angle_beta   90.00
_cell.angle_gamma   90.00
#
_symmetry.space_group_name_H-M   'P 1'
#
loop_
_entity.id
_entity.type
_entity.pdbx_description
1 polymer ?
#
loop_
_entity_poly.entity_id
_entity_poly.type
_entity_poly.pdbx_seq_one_letter_code
_entity_poly.pdbx_strand_id
1 'polypeptide(L)'
;MLIWNPSKLTTKGKALLAKAQAGRCTIKITKAQTGSGQYSSGEATDTRTSLKAPVQTLPIHSKEIQNGSTLVLKVAITNKTSDTDVLKSGYEIREFGIFAQDPDDGEILYSIATASTSDYMPAYNGVIPSVISMSYYLEVANASSVTIVTAGGLALQSDLEALADRVTIIEQAAVKKYGARKKVGQQSCGAESWERLGGAVGLTAKAAVGTGDVQNDFMKSVYPYNACRPCNLSEDRKVTAYLGDANFSWTGDNGDVMLEMPLCYTSRYFETDSDGVEWEYRWVSSAPVDGLHVNPAFTDGSSISDKIYIPIFNGSAGKDAATGAKDVIRSIAGATPLTEATRATFRTRSRNKGEGWQLDDVWNMFLLDHLFIIMFAGTQAQRILGSGRTEFRESGDDKALKAKTGTNCITIASDRAAQFFVGQQIAIGTALWNHSVLWGRTITAFKASTEVEAATEIYFDGDPVNIAVGNVIWSCVQKTGETTAMKCPNGCLENPEGPTGTKLSGRRAVRFLWIEDWFGNMWQFRDGVNIKNRQHYCCNKRASYADDTYTGDYQKLGYVCPTNEGYIKKMGFDSLHPEYEMPVEVGGGADSYVGDYYYSSEGGTLVLSGAGVNNGPDAGPFYRNCNNGTGNLSWGIGGRPHCRKAAI
;
A
#
# COMPACT_ATOMS: atom_id res chain seq x y z
N MET A 1 29.96 30.56 36.24
CA MET A 1 30.27 30.25 34.83
C MET A 1 31.78 30.07 34.72
N LEU A 2 32.19 28.82 34.62
CA LEU A 2 33.58 28.39 34.47
C LEU A 2 34.19 28.93 33.17
N ILE A 3 35.35 29.61 33.25
CA ILE A 3 36.11 30.08 32.09
C ILE A 3 37.54 29.55 32.18
N TRP A 4 38.02 28.95 31.09
CA TRP A 4 39.35 28.35 31.01
C TRP A 4 40.35 29.26 30.28
N ASN A 5 41.59 29.30 30.78
CA ASN A 5 42.73 29.76 29.97
C ASN A 5 43.05 28.73 28.88
N PRO A 6 43.75 29.12 27.80
CA PRO A 6 44.25 28.17 26.81
C PRO A 6 45.03 27.03 27.46
N SER A 7 44.72 25.80 27.06
CA SER A 7 45.40 24.62 27.57
C SER A 7 46.87 24.59 27.13
N LYS A 8 47.70 23.90 27.92
CA LYS A 8 49.10 23.63 27.58
C LYS A 8 49.34 22.13 27.52
N LEU A 9 50.13 21.68 26.56
CA LEU A 9 50.76 20.36 26.63
C LEU A 9 51.88 20.41 27.67
N THR A 10 51.95 19.39 28.52
CA THR A 10 53.04 19.29 29.49
C THR A 10 54.33 18.86 28.78
N THR A 11 55.48 18.96 29.46
CA THR A 11 56.77 18.44 28.96
C THR A 11 56.66 16.96 28.59
N LYS A 12 55.99 16.15 29.43
CA LYS A 12 55.72 14.74 29.14
C LYS A 12 54.72 14.56 28.00
N GLY A 13 53.69 15.41 27.91
CA GLY A 13 52.72 15.41 26.81
C GLY A 13 53.35 15.70 25.45
N LYS A 14 54.24 16.70 25.38
CA LYS A 14 55.03 17.02 24.18
C LYS A 14 55.95 15.86 23.79
N ALA A 15 56.57 15.19 24.76
CA ALA A 15 57.40 14.02 24.49
C ALA A 15 56.58 12.85 23.92
N LEU A 16 55.40 12.56 24.49
CA LEU A 16 54.49 11.53 23.97
C LEU A 16 53.98 11.88 22.56
N LEU A 17 53.64 13.15 22.33
CA LEU A 17 53.25 13.65 21.00
C LEU A 17 54.36 13.42 19.96
N ALA A 18 55.61 13.71 20.29
CA ALA A 18 56.76 13.48 19.42
C ALA A 18 57.00 11.99 19.13
N LYS A 19 56.84 11.11 20.14
CA LYS A 19 56.92 9.65 19.95
C LYS A 19 55.84 9.16 18.98
N ALA A 20 54.62 9.68 19.12
CA ALA A 20 53.51 9.34 18.23
C ALA A 20 53.71 9.87 16.80
N GLN A 21 54.24 11.09 16.63
CA GLN A 21 54.60 11.66 15.32
C GLN A 21 55.71 10.84 14.63
N ALA A 22 56.66 10.31 15.40
CA ALA A 22 57.69 9.41 14.90
C ALA A 22 57.20 7.96 14.64
N GLY A 23 55.90 7.68 14.79
CA GLY A 23 55.30 6.37 14.56
C GLY A 23 55.63 5.31 15.62
N ARG A 24 56.14 5.69 16.79
CA ARG A 24 56.60 4.75 17.84
C ARG A 24 55.49 4.28 18.77
N CYS A 25 54.38 5.00 18.83
CA CYS A 25 53.21 4.64 19.64
C CYS A 25 51.94 5.32 19.09
N THR A 26 50.78 4.86 19.55
CA THR A 26 49.51 5.61 19.42
C THR A 26 49.18 6.27 20.76
N ILE A 27 48.60 7.47 20.71
CA ILE A 27 48.19 8.16 21.93
C ILE A 27 46.93 7.48 22.48
N LYS A 28 46.99 7.01 23.72
CA LYS A 28 45.84 6.46 24.46
C LYS A 28 45.50 7.38 25.62
N ILE A 29 44.39 8.09 25.54
CA ILE A 29 43.89 8.93 26.63
C ILE A 29 43.19 8.05 27.66
N THR A 30 43.56 8.20 28.92
CA THR A 30 43.13 7.28 29.99
C THR A 30 42.03 7.87 30.86
N LYS A 31 42.14 9.15 31.23
CA LYS A 31 41.18 9.83 32.12
C LYS A 31 41.30 11.35 32.03
N ALA A 32 40.27 12.03 32.53
CA ALA A 32 40.32 13.43 32.89
C ALA A 32 40.39 13.59 34.41
N GLN A 33 40.92 14.70 34.89
CA GLN A 33 40.83 15.09 36.30
C GLN A 33 40.49 16.56 36.45
N THR A 34 39.78 16.90 37.51
CA THR A 34 39.56 18.27 37.96
C THR A 34 40.12 18.46 39.36
N GLY A 35 40.51 19.69 39.69
CA GLY A 35 41.06 20.03 40.99
C GLY A 35 40.78 21.47 41.42
N SER A 36 41.15 21.78 42.66
CA SER A 36 40.98 23.09 43.28
C SER A 36 42.29 23.90 43.33
N GLY A 37 43.35 23.41 42.69
CA GLY A 37 44.68 24.02 42.69
C GLY A 37 44.69 25.43 42.09
N GLN A 38 45.32 26.37 42.79
CA GLN A 38 45.56 27.74 42.31
C GLN A 38 46.99 27.90 41.84
N TYR A 39 47.18 28.60 40.72
CA TYR A 39 48.48 28.84 40.10
C TYR A 39 48.81 30.34 40.17
N SER A 40 50.05 30.68 40.55
CA SER A 40 50.48 32.07 40.53
C SER A 40 50.76 32.55 39.11
N SER A 41 50.71 33.87 38.89
CA SER A 41 51.08 34.46 37.60
C SER A 41 52.53 34.10 37.26
N GLY A 42 52.76 33.48 36.11
CA GLY A 42 54.08 33.02 35.66
C GLY A 42 54.49 31.62 36.12
N GLU A 43 53.66 30.90 36.87
CA GLU A 43 53.95 29.52 37.24
C GLU A 43 53.94 28.59 36.01
N ALA A 44 54.99 27.77 35.89
CA ALA A 44 55.19 26.88 34.74
C ALA A 44 54.30 25.62 34.82
N THR A 45 53.04 25.76 34.39
CA THR A 45 52.06 24.65 34.36
C THR A 45 52.43 23.52 33.40
N ASP A 46 53.25 23.77 32.39
CA ASP A 46 53.70 22.78 31.42
C ASP A 46 54.71 21.79 31.99
N THR A 47 55.40 22.10 33.09
CA THR A 47 56.35 21.16 33.74
C THR A 47 55.67 20.16 34.70
N ARG A 48 54.36 20.29 34.91
CA ARG A 48 53.61 19.48 35.87
C ARG A 48 53.45 18.03 35.42
N THR A 49 53.57 17.11 36.36
CA THR A 49 53.29 15.68 36.17
C THR A 49 51.93 15.26 36.75
N SER A 50 51.30 16.12 37.55
CA SER A 50 49.95 15.96 38.11
C SER A 50 49.28 17.32 38.32
N LEU A 51 47.96 17.33 38.53
CA LEU A 51 47.25 18.51 39.05
C LEU A 51 47.78 18.91 40.43
N LYS A 52 47.65 20.18 40.81
CA LYS A 52 48.20 20.74 42.07
C LYS A 52 47.39 20.29 43.29
N ALA A 53 46.08 20.25 43.17
CA ALA A 53 45.16 19.72 44.17
C ALA A 53 44.03 18.96 43.45
N PRO A 54 44.29 17.74 42.93
CA PRO A 54 43.27 16.93 42.26
C PRO A 54 42.14 16.57 43.22
N VAL A 55 40.90 16.69 42.76
CA VAL A 55 39.70 16.38 43.56
C VAL A 55 38.86 15.27 42.91
N GLN A 56 38.66 15.29 41.59
CA GLN A 56 37.89 14.26 40.89
C GLN A 56 38.69 13.63 39.75
N THR A 57 38.46 12.34 39.55
CA THR A 57 38.85 11.61 38.34
C THR A 57 37.59 11.31 37.56
N LEU A 58 37.59 11.65 36.27
CA LEU A 58 36.43 11.60 35.41
C LEU A 58 36.74 10.75 34.18
N PRO A 59 35.81 9.91 33.72
CA PRO A 59 35.97 9.20 32.46
C PRO A 59 35.91 10.17 31.28
N ILE A 60 36.54 9.78 30.16
CA ILE A 60 36.31 10.44 28.88
C ILE A 60 35.04 9.84 28.27
N HIS A 61 34.05 10.66 27.92
CA HIS A 61 32.77 10.16 27.41
C HIS A 61 32.88 9.77 25.94
N SER A 62 33.40 10.68 25.13
CA SER A 62 33.58 10.48 23.71
C SER A 62 34.67 11.40 23.17
N LYS A 63 35.09 11.13 21.94
CA LYS A 63 35.98 12.00 21.16
C LYS A 63 35.35 12.29 19.81
N GLU A 64 35.54 13.50 19.31
CA GLU A 64 35.23 13.89 17.93
C GLU A 64 36.52 14.37 17.25
N ILE A 65 36.66 14.06 15.97
CA ILE A 65 37.81 14.51 15.17
C ILE A 65 37.45 15.87 14.60
N GLN A 66 38.13 16.93 15.04
CA GLN A 66 37.95 18.26 14.45
C GLN A 66 38.74 18.37 13.13
N ASN A 67 39.96 17.85 13.13
CA ASN A 67 40.84 17.77 11.97
C ASN A 67 41.94 16.71 12.22
N GLY A 68 42.90 16.56 11.30
CA GLY A 68 43.95 15.54 11.38
C GLY A 68 44.80 15.54 12.65
N SER A 69 44.93 16.69 13.33
CA SER A 69 45.81 16.88 14.50
C SER A 69 45.07 17.32 15.77
N THR A 70 43.75 17.46 15.74
CA THR A 70 42.97 17.95 16.88
C THR A 70 41.75 17.08 17.14
N LEU A 71 41.60 16.68 18.41
CA LEU A 71 40.42 16.00 18.94
C LEU A 71 39.61 16.95 19.82
N VAL A 72 38.30 16.78 19.84
CA VAL A 72 37.42 17.33 20.86
C VAL A 72 37.06 16.20 21.81
N LEU A 73 37.54 16.25 23.05
CA LEU A 73 37.16 15.32 24.10
C LEU A 73 35.93 15.86 24.82
N LYS A 74 34.87 15.04 24.91
CA LYS A 74 33.70 15.36 25.73
C LYS A 74 33.85 14.74 27.11
N VAL A 75 33.73 15.56 28.14
CA VAL A 75 33.84 15.16 29.55
C VAL A 75 32.70 15.80 30.33
N ALA A 76 32.07 15.04 31.23
CA ALA A 76 31.13 15.60 32.20
C ALA A 76 31.77 15.63 33.59
N ILE A 77 31.82 16.82 34.18
CA ILE A 77 32.20 17.01 35.58
C ILE A 77 30.90 16.88 36.38
N THR A 78 30.77 15.80 37.15
CA THR A 78 29.54 15.48 37.91
C THR A 78 29.85 15.27 39.38
N ASN A 79 28.93 15.61 40.28
CA ASN A 79 29.02 15.23 41.68
C ASN A 79 28.53 13.78 41.96
N LYS A 80 27.99 13.09 40.95
CA LYS A 80 27.60 11.68 41.01
C LYS A 80 28.07 10.98 39.73
N THR A 81 29.20 10.28 39.79
CA THR A 81 29.74 9.51 38.66
C THR A 81 29.02 8.16 38.55
N SER A 82 28.68 7.54 39.68
CA SER A 82 27.84 6.34 39.77
C SER A 82 27.07 6.33 41.09
N ASP A 83 26.22 5.33 41.33
CA ASP A 83 25.53 5.19 42.62
C ASP A 83 26.50 4.97 43.80
N THR A 84 27.70 4.45 43.53
CA THR A 84 28.73 4.17 44.54
C THR A 84 29.88 5.18 44.54
N ASP A 85 29.98 6.03 43.51
CA ASP A 85 31.05 7.03 43.36
C ASP A 85 30.46 8.43 43.26
N VAL A 86 30.45 9.11 44.40
CA VAL A 86 29.84 10.43 44.59
C VAL A 86 30.82 11.40 45.25
N LEU A 87 30.74 12.67 44.86
CA LEU A 87 31.53 13.75 45.43
C LEU A 87 31.04 14.06 46.85
N LYS A 88 31.88 13.76 47.84
CA LYS A 88 31.54 13.91 49.27
C LYS A 88 31.70 15.33 49.79
N SER A 89 32.52 16.16 49.14
CA SER A 89 32.78 17.54 49.54
C SER A 89 32.87 18.41 48.29
N GLY A 90 32.16 19.54 48.30
CA GLY A 90 32.17 20.46 47.17
C GLY A 90 33.50 21.22 47.07
N TYR A 91 33.81 21.72 45.88
CA TYR A 91 35.05 22.47 45.62
C TYR A 91 34.91 23.43 44.45
N GLU A 92 35.76 24.45 44.43
CA GLU A 92 35.95 25.35 43.30
C GLU A 92 36.79 24.65 42.23
N ILE A 93 36.24 24.44 41.04
CA ILE A 93 36.95 23.86 39.90
C ILE A 93 37.91 24.92 39.35
N ARG A 94 39.22 24.64 39.43
CA ARG A 94 40.28 25.58 39.04
C ARG A 94 41.32 25.02 38.09
N GLU A 95 41.38 23.71 37.97
CA GLU A 95 42.32 23.03 37.07
C GLU A 95 41.65 21.81 36.45
N PHE A 96 42.03 21.54 35.20
CA PHE A 96 41.56 20.41 34.42
C PHE A 96 42.73 19.75 33.72
N GLY A 97 42.87 18.44 33.88
CA GLY A 97 43.97 17.66 33.34
C GLY A 97 43.46 16.52 32.47
N ILE A 98 44.12 16.31 31.32
CA ILE A 98 43.95 15.13 30.48
C ILE A 98 45.17 14.23 30.65
N PHE A 99 44.94 12.95 30.90
CA PHE A 99 45.99 11.95 31.10
C PHE A 99 46.07 10.97 29.94
N ALA A 100 47.28 10.50 29.65
CA ALA A 100 47.54 9.55 28.58
C ALA A 100 48.57 8.50 29.01
N GLN A 101 48.53 7.34 28.36
CA GLN A 101 49.53 6.30 28.52
C GLN A 101 50.74 6.60 27.64
N ASP A 102 51.90 6.81 28.26
CA ASP A 102 53.20 6.79 27.61
C ASP A 102 53.79 5.37 27.68
N PRO A 103 54.43 4.87 26.60
CA PRO A 103 55.00 3.52 26.58
C PRO A 103 56.21 3.36 27.51
N ASP A 104 56.93 4.44 27.82
CA ASP A 104 58.15 4.43 28.63
C ASP A 104 57.88 4.91 30.06
N ASP A 105 57.03 5.93 30.22
CA ASP A 105 56.80 6.63 31.49
C ASP A 105 55.55 6.18 32.27
N GLY A 106 54.74 5.29 31.71
CA GLY A 106 53.45 4.94 32.32
C GLY A 106 52.37 5.99 32.05
N GLU A 107 51.39 6.11 32.94
CA GLU A 107 50.35 7.15 32.82
C GLU A 107 50.92 8.54 33.17
N ILE A 108 50.74 9.50 32.26
CA ILE A 108 51.27 10.86 32.39
C ILE A 108 50.15 11.90 32.30
N LEU A 109 50.34 13.06 32.94
CA LEU A 109 49.54 14.25 32.65
C LEU A 109 49.95 14.77 31.27
N TYR A 110 49.08 14.64 30.28
CA TYR A 110 49.36 14.99 28.89
C TYR A 110 49.10 16.48 28.61
N SER A 111 47.97 17.00 29.09
CA SER A 111 47.59 18.40 28.93
C SER A 111 46.91 18.93 30.18
N ILE A 112 47.11 20.22 30.46
CA ILE A 112 46.51 20.91 31.60
C ILE A 112 45.92 22.26 31.16
N ALA A 113 44.75 22.58 31.69
CA ALA A 113 44.12 23.90 31.64
C ALA A 113 43.85 24.41 33.05
N THR A 114 43.96 25.73 33.24
CA THR A 114 43.67 26.42 34.50
C THR A 114 42.51 27.39 34.30
N ALA A 115 41.61 27.49 35.27
CA ALA A 115 40.48 28.40 35.19
C ALA A 115 40.92 29.85 35.42
N SER A 116 40.46 30.76 34.56
CA SER A 116 40.52 32.21 34.82
C SER A 116 39.38 32.66 35.72
N THR A 117 38.21 32.01 35.60
CA THR A 117 37.06 32.15 36.48
C THR A 117 36.65 30.76 36.93
N SER A 118 36.65 30.49 38.24
CA SER A 118 36.24 29.19 38.78
C SER A 118 34.72 29.03 38.85
N ASP A 119 34.28 27.79 39.04
CA ASP A 119 32.87 27.46 39.29
C ASP A 119 32.78 26.39 40.37
N TYR A 120 31.75 26.44 41.20
CA TYR A 120 31.61 25.59 42.37
C TYR A 120 30.83 24.32 42.03
N MET A 121 31.46 23.16 42.23
CA MET A 121 30.76 21.86 42.17
C MET A 121 30.37 21.45 43.59
N PRO A 122 29.06 21.39 43.94
CA PRO A 122 28.63 20.98 45.27
C PRO A 122 28.81 19.47 45.49
N ALA A 123 28.97 19.07 46.76
CA ALA A 123 28.84 17.67 47.14
C ALA A 123 27.46 17.11 46.73
N TYR A 124 27.39 15.82 46.41
CA TYR A 124 26.13 15.18 46.09
C TYR A 124 25.25 15.10 47.35
N ASN A 125 24.03 15.62 47.26
CA ASN A 125 23.09 15.73 48.38
C ASN A 125 22.20 14.48 48.57
N GLY A 126 22.43 13.42 47.81
CA GLY A 126 21.62 12.19 47.84
C GLY A 126 20.32 12.26 47.03
N VAL A 127 20.00 13.40 46.41
CA VAL A 127 18.74 13.61 45.68
C VAL A 127 18.99 13.94 44.21
N ILE A 128 19.64 15.06 43.90
CA ILE A 128 19.77 15.57 42.52
C ILE A 128 21.25 15.74 42.16
N PRO A 129 21.74 15.08 41.08
CA PRO A 129 23.10 15.27 40.61
C PRO A 129 23.27 16.61 39.90
N SER A 130 24.45 17.21 40.01
CA SER A 130 24.86 18.40 39.27
C SER A 130 25.94 18.02 38.25
N VAL A 131 25.79 18.50 37.01
CA VAL A 131 26.66 18.11 35.89
C VAL A 131 27.08 19.35 35.10
N ILE A 132 28.37 19.45 34.79
CA ILE A 132 28.95 20.43 33.85
C ILE A 132 29.50 19.66 32.65
N SER A 133 28.92 19.86 31.47
CA SER A 133 29.41 19.28 30.22
C SER A 133 30.49 20.16 29.60
N MET A 134 31.62 19.56 29.22
CA MET A 134 32.75 20.29 28.66
C MET A 134 33.29 19.62 27.38
N SER A 135 33.55 20.44 26.37
CA SER A 135 34.27 20.07 25.14
C SER A 135 35.71 20.60 25.23
N TYR A 136 36.69 19.69 25.26
CA TYR A 136 38.10 20.02 25.41
C TYR A 136 38.87 19.73 24.13
N TYR A 137 39.41 20.77 23.50
CA TYR A 137 40.23 20.65 22.30
C TYR A 137 41.65 20.19 22.67
N LEU A 138 42.05 19.04 22.13
CA LEU A 138 43.32 18.39 22.42
C LEU A 138 44.13 18.18 21.14
N GLU A 139 45.37 18.69 21.16
CA GLU A 139 46.34 18.48 20.10
C GLU A 139 46.99 17.09 20.18
N VAL A 140 47.07 16.40 19.04
CA VAL A 140 47.55 15.02 18.89
C VAL A 140 48.26 14.83 17.54
N ALA A 141 49.06 13.76 17.42
CA ALA A 141 49.84 13.50 16.20
C ALA A 141 48.96 13.10 15.01
N ASN A 142 47.99 12.22 15.25
CA ASN A 142 47.02 11.76 14.26
C ASN A 142 45.71 11.41 14.98
N ALA A 143 44.72 12.29 14.87
CA ALA A 143 43.44 12.20 15.57
C ALA A 143 42.68 10.89 15.32
N SER A 144 42.81 10.31 14.12
CA SER A 144 42.16 9.03 13.78
C SER A 144 42.72 7.83 14.57
N SER A 145 44.02 7.86 14.89
CA SER A 145 44.72 6.76 15.57
C SER A 145 44.60 6.76 17.11
N VAL A 146 44.18 7.88 17.69
CA VAL A 146 44.09 8.03 19.16
C VAL A 146 43.02 7.10 19.71
N THR A 147 43.27 6.46 20.85
CA THR A 147 42.23 5.71 21.56
C THR A 147 41.89 6.40 22.88
N ILE A 148 40.66 6.21 23.36
CA ILE A 148 40.21 6.71 24.66
C ILE A 148 39.75 5.51 25.49
N VAL A 149 40.02 5.53 26.79
CA VAL A 149 39.37 4.62 27.74
C VAL A 149 38.04 5.24 28.15
N THR A 150 36.93 4.64 27.72
CA THR A 150 35.59 5.06 28.11
C THR A 150 35.09 4.22 29.29
N ALA A 151 34.36 4.85 30.21
CA ALA A 151 33.56 4.17 31.23
C ALA A 151 32.20 4.87 31.28
N GLY A 152 31.12 4.09 31.18
CA GLY A 152 29.71 4.48 31.02
C GLY A 152 29.37 5.96 31.22
N GLY A 153 29.15 6.69 30.12
CA GLY A 153 28.76 8.11 30.12
C GLY A 153 27.26 8.33 29.90
N LEU A 154 26.76 9.51 30.31
CA LEU A 154 25.41 9.98 30.02
C LEU A 154 25.31 10.38 28.53
N ALA A 155 24.32 9.83 27.81
CA ALA A 155 24.01 10.26 26.44
C ALA A 155 23.23 11.58 26.47
N LEU A 156 23.58 12.54 25.60
CA LEU A 156 22.78 13.74 25.39
C LEU A 156 21.58 13.40 24.50
N GLN A 157 20.50 14.20 24.57
CA GLN A 157 19.34 14.04 23.67
C GLN A 157 19.77 14.03 22.20
N SER A 158 20.71 14.90 21.81
CA SER A 158 21.27 14.94 20.45
C SER A 158 21.98 13.65 20.03
N ASP A 159 22.59 12.93 20.97
CA ASP A 159 23.25 11.65 20.69
C ASP A 159 22.21 10.54 20.44
N LEU A 160 21.09 10.60 21.16
CA LEU A 160 19.96 9.67 20.98
C LEU A 160 19.23 9.95 19.67
N GLU A 161 19.01 11.22 19.31
CA GLU A 161 18.43 11.63 18.02
C GLU A 161 19.32 11.17 16.85
N ALA A 162 20.63 11.43 16.91
CA ALA A 162 21.56 10.96 15.87
C ALA A 162 21.64 9.43 15.77
N LEU A 163 21.48 8.72 16.90
CA LEU A 163 21.39 7.25 16.88
C LEU A 163 20.06 6.79 16.27
N ALA A 164 18.94 7.41 16.61
CA ALA A 164 17.63 7.11 16.06
C ALA A 164 17.59 7.32 14.54
N ASP A 165 18.19 8.40 14.04
CA ASP A 165 18.32 8.67 12.60
C ASP A 165 19.11 7.57 11.90
N ARG A 166 20.27 7.18 12.46
CA ARG A 166 21.11 6.11 11.89
C ARG A 166 20.42 4.75 11.92
N VAL A 167 19.71 4.42 12.99
CA VAL A 167 18.94 3.17 13.10
C VAL A 167 17.79 3.17 12.10
N THR A 168 17.05 4.28 11.98
CA THR A 168 15.97 4.45 11.00
C THR A 168 16.47 4.22 9.57
N ILE A 169 17.63 4.79 9.21
CA ILE A 169 18.25 4.59 7.89
C ILE A 169 18.61 3.11 7.66
N ILE A 170 19.16 2.43 8.67
CA ILE A 170 19.54 1.00 8.57
C ILE A 170 18.30 0.11 8.45
N GLU A 171 17.27 0.37 9.25
CA GLU A 171 15.98 -0.33 9.19
C GLU A 171 15.32 -0.14 7.82
N GLN A 172 15.31 1.08 7.29
CA GLN A 172 14.84 1.39 5.94
C GLN A 172 15.66 0.67 4.86
N ALA A 173 16.99 0.62 4.97
CA ALA A 173 17.85 -0.09 4.03
C ALA A 173 17.66 -1.62 4.06
N ALA A 174 17.13 -2.18 5.15
CA ALA A 174 16.77 -3.60 5.24
C ALA A 174 15.38 -3.91 4.64
N VAL A 175 14.52 -2.90 4.44
CA VAL A 175 13.20 -3.08 3.85
C VAL A 175 13.31 -3.30 2.34
N LYS A 176 12.85 -4.47 1.88
CA LYS A 176 12.79 -4.79 0.46
C LYS A 176 11.66 -4.02 -0.22
N LYS A 177 11.97 -3.36 -1.34
CA LYS A 177 10.99 -2.91 -2.32
C LYS A 177 10.87 -3.91 -3.47
N TYR A 178 9.66 -4.03 -4.00
CA TYR A 178 9.30 -4.93 -5.10
C TYR A 178 8.76 -4.08 -6.23
N GLY A 179 9.19 -4.32 -7.47
CA GLY A 179 8.78 -3.48 -8.57
C GLY A 179 8.72 -4.19 -9.90
N ALA A 180 8.23 -3.45 -10.90
CA ALA A 180 8.26 -3.82 -12.29
C ALA A 180 8.49 -2.57 -13.14
N ARG A 181 9.13 -2.73 -14.29
CA ARG A 181 9.26 -1.67 -15.30
C ARG A 181 8.91 -2.15 -16.69
N LYS A 182 8.53 -1.22 -17.56
CA LYS A 182 8.27 -1.47 -18.98
C LYS A 182 8.81 -0.33 -19.83
N LYS A 183 9.34 -0.66 -21.02
CA LYS A 183 9.73 0.35 -22.00
C LYS A 183 8.50 1.11 -22.49
N VAL A 184 8.55 2.43 -22.48
CA VAL A 184 7.44 3.24 -22.99
C VAL A 184 7.24 2.96 -24.48
N GLY A 185 5.99 2.74 -24.88
CA GLY A 185 5.63 2.38 -26.25
C GLY A 185 5.82 0.90 -26.62
N GLN A 186 6.26 0.04 -25.69
CA GLN A 186 6.34 -1.39 -25.95
C GLN A 186 4.95 -2.01 -26.15
N GLN A 187 4.78 -2.69 -27.30
CA GLN A 187 3.49 -3.20 -27.74
C GLN A 187 3.05 -4.48 -27.03
N SER A 188 3.95 -5.29 -26.49
CA SER A 188 3.54 -6.52 -25.78
C SER A 188 2.89 -6.19 -24.42
N CYS A 189 1.90 -6.97 -24.00
CA CYS A 189 1.12 -6.78 -22.76
C CYS A 189 1.26 -7.93 -21.74
N GLY A 190 1.97 -9.02 -22.09
CA GLY A 190 2.17 -10.18 -21.21
C GLY A 190 3.38 -10.06 -20.27
N ALA A 191 3.64 -11.13 -19.50
CA ALA A 191 4.75 -11.22 -18.54
C ALA A 191 6.13 -10.97 -19.16
N GLU A 192 6.26 -11.21 -20.45
CA GLU A 192 7.45 -10.94 -21.25
C GLU A 192 7.72 -9.46 -21.52
N SER A 193 6.74 -8.59 -21.26
CA SER A 193 6.83 -7.16 -21.59
C SER A 193 7.18 -6.25 -20.44
N TRP A 194 7.09 -6.75 -19.21
CA TRP A 194 7.59 -6.05 -18.02
C TRP A 194 8.76 -6.80 -17.40
N GLU A 195 9.72 -6.03 -16.92
CA GLU A 195 10.87 -6.54 -16.19
C GLU A 195 10.63 -6.39 -14.70
N ARG A 196 10.70 -7.49 -13.94
CA ARG A 196 10.65 -7.43 -12.48
C ARG A 196 11.91 -6.75 -11.92
N LEU A 197 11.76 -6.02 -10.83
CA LEU A 197 12.83 -5.25 -10.19
C LEU A 197 12.92 -5.49 -8.68
N GLY A 198 14.10 -5.23 -8.12
CA GLY A 198 14.36 -5.35 -6.68
C GLY A 198 14.06 -6.74 -6.15
N GLY A 199 13.33 -6.82 -5.04
CA GLY A 199 12.94 -8.09 -4.42
C GLY A 199 12.01 -8.95 -5.28
N ALA A 200 11.44 -8.41 -6.37
CA ALA A 200 10.55 -9.16 -7.26
C ALA A 200 11.30 -10.06 -8.25
N VAL A 201 12.60 -9.83 -8.49
CA VAL A 201 13.40 -10.62 -9.43
C VAL A 201 13.44 -12.08 -8.99
N GLY A 202 13.16 -13.00 -9.92
CA GLY A 202 13.18 -14.44 -9.68
C GLY A 202 11.92 -15.01 -9.00
N LEU A 203 10.95 -14.16 -8.62
CA LEU A 203 9.69 -14.62 -8.04
C LEU A 203 8.73 -15.15 -9.11
N THR A 204 8.01 -16.21 -8.78
CA THR A 204 6.95 -16.80 -9.60
C THR A 204 5.57 -16.32 -9.16
N ALA A 205 4.74 -15.89 -10.10
CA ALA A 205 3.34 -15.54 -9.86
C ALA A 205 2.43 -16.29 -10.84
N LYS A 206 1.77 -17.35 -10.38
CA LYS A 206 0.72 -18.05 -11.15
C LYS A 206 -0.66 -17.71 -10.60
N ALA A 207 -1.65 -17.81 -11.47
CA ALA A 207 -3.07 -17.76 -11.14
C ALA A 207 -3.69 -19.14 -11.39
N ALA A 208 -4.65 -19.55 -10.57
CA ALA A 208 -5.26 -20.86 -10.68
C ALA A 208 -6.35 -20.90 -11.75
N VAL A 209 -6.50 -22.05 -12.39
CA VAL A 209 -7.72 -22.43 -13.11
C VAL A 209 -8.34 -23.60 -12.36
N GLY A 210 -9.57 -23.43 -11.88
CA GLY A 210 -10.24 -24.40 -11.01
C GLY A 210 -9.96 -24.18 -9.52
N THR A 211 -10.14 -25.23 -8.72
CA THR A 211 -10.07 -25.16 -7.24
C THR A 211 -8.71 -25.54 -6.66
N GLY A 212 -7.75 -25.89 -7.53
CA GLY A 212 -6.40 -26.29 -7.16
C GLY A 212 -5.54 -25.17 -6.58
N ASP A 213 -4.38 -25.57 -6.07
CA ASP A 213 -3.34 -24.64 -5.60
C ASP A 213 -2.28 -24.44 -6.70
N VAL A 214 -1.70 -23.24 -6.78
CA VAL A 214 -0.63 -22.91 -7.73
C VAL A 214 0.46 -22.09 -7.06
N GLN A 215 1.69 -22.19 -7.55
CA GLN A 215 2.80 -21.41 -7.01
C GLN A 215 2.61 -19.91 -7.24
N ASN A 216 2.52 -19.15 -6.15
CA ASN A 216 2.54 -17.70 -6.18
C ASN A 216 3.37 -17.16 -4.99
N ASP A 217 4.63 -16.82 -5.27
CA ASP A 217 5.60 -16.39 -4.25
C ASP A 217 5.25 -15.02 -3.66
N PHE A 218 4.50 -14.20 -4.40
CA PHE A 218 4.00 -12.91 -3.90
C PHE A 218 3.03 -13.11 -2.74
N MET A 219 2.02 -13.98 -2.93
CA MET A 219 1.06 -14.32 -1.88
C MET A 219 1.71 -15.01 -0.67
N LYS A 220 2.89 -15.61 -0.83
CA LYS A 220 3.60 -16.31 0.24
C LYS A 220 4.49 -15.39 1.09
N SER A 221 5.21 -14.47 0.45
CA SER A 221 6.32 -13.76 1.14
C SER A 221 6.51 -12.28 0.77
N VAL A 222 5.68 -11.71 -0.10
CA VAL A 222 5.86 -10.33 -0.56
C VAL A 222 4.78 -9.44 0.04
N TYR A 223 5.19 -8.39 0.74
CA TYR A 223 4.30 -7.35 1.23
C TYR A 223 3.87 -6.40 0.09
N PRO A 224 2.61 -5.93 0.02
CA PRO A 224 1.50 -6.20 0.96
C PRO A 224 0.74 -7.50 0.66
N TYR A 225 1.02 -8.17 -0.46
CA TYR A 225 0.24 -9.31 -0.95
C TYR A 225 0.05 -10.44 0.07
N ASN A 226 1.13 -10.85 0.75
CA ASN A 226 1.09 -11.93 1.75
C ASN A 226 0.37 -11.54 3.05
N ALA A 227 0.15 -10.25 3.27
CA ALA A 227 -0.55 -9.72 4.42
C ALA A 227 -2.03 -9.40 4.12
N CYS A 228 -2.45 -9.46 2.86
CA CYS A 228 -3.84 -9.32 2.47
C CYS A 228 -4.64 -10.56 2.92
N ARG A 229 -5.68 -10.38 3.73
CA ARG A 229 -6.48 -11.50 4.25
C ARG A 229 -7.98 -11.21 4.17
N PRO A 230 -8.80 -12.14 3.65
CA PRO A 230 -10.25 -12.01 3.74
C PRO A 230 -10.71 -12.00 5.20
N CYS A 231 -11.64 -11.10 5.52
CA CYS A 231 -12.21 -10.93 6.84
C CYS A 231 -13.71 -10.63 6.79
N ASN A 232 -14.40 -10.94 7.88
CA ASN A 232 -15.72 -10.39 8.16
C ASN A 232 -15.59 -9.08 8.91
N LEU A 233 -16.29 -8.06 8.43
CA LEU A 233 -16.25 -6.71 9.00
C LEU A 233 -17.67 -6.30 9.42
N SER A 234 -17.82 -5.96 10.70
CA SER A 234 -19.05 -5.37 11.22
C SER A 234 -19.21 -3.91 10.77
N GLU A 235 -20.43 -3.37 10.85
CA GLU A 235 -20.71 -1.98 10.48
C GLU A 235 -19.95 -0.96 11.33
N ASP A 236 -19.60 -1.29 12.58
CA ASP A 236 -18.74 -0.48 13.44
C ASP A 236 -17.23 -0.64 13.16
N ARG A 237 -16.87 -1.24 12.01
CA ARG A 237 -15.50 -1.39 11.49
C ARG A 237 -14.60 -2.28 12.35
N LYS A 238 -15.17 -3.27 13.03
CA LYS A 238 -14.42 -4.30 13.77
C LYS A 238 -14.34 -5.57 12.93
N VAL A 239 -13.13 -6.11 12.83
CA VAL A 239 -12.96 -7.45 12.24
C VAL A 239 -13.50 -8.48 13.23
N THR A 240 -14.49 -9.25 12.81
CA THR A 240 -15.18 -10.26 13.64
C THR A 240 -14.64 -11.67 13.42
N ALA A 241 -14.05 -11.92 12.25
CA ALA A 241 -13.40 -13.17 11.88
C ALA A 241 -12.49 -12.95 10.67
N TYR A 242 -11.44 -13.76 10.54
CA TYR A 242 -10.65 -13.86 9.32
C TYR A 242 -10.83 -15.23 8.67
N LEU A 243 -10.57 -15.33 7.36
CA LEU A 243 -10.62 -16.61 6.65
C LEU A 243 -9.72 -17.65 7.34
N GLY A 244 -10.31 -18.80 7.66
CA GLY A 244 -9.69 -19.88 8.45
C GLY A 244 -10.21 -19.96 9.89
N ASP A 245 -10.81 -18.89 10.41
CA ASP A 245 -11.43 -18.89 11.73
C ASP A 245 -12.80 -19.61 11.68
N ALA A 246 -13.19 -20.27 12.78
CA ALA A 246 -14.39 -21.12 12.81
C ALA A 246 -15.71 -20.35 12.59
N ASN A 247 -15.72 -19.05 12.92
CA ASN A 247 -16.88 -18.15 12.79
C ASN A 247 -16.80 -17.27 11.53
N PHE A 248 -15.85 -17.51 10.63
CA PHE A 248 -15.82 -16.81 9.35
C PHE A 248 -16.99 -17.27 8.45
N SER A 249 -17.69 -16.32 7.82
CA SER A 249 -18.83 -16.59 6.93
C SER A 249 -18.67 -15.84 5.61
N TRP A 250 -18.82 -16.56 4.49
CA TRP A 250 -18.90 -15.94 3.17
C TRP A 250 -20.28 -15.30 2.90
N THR A 251 -21.33 -15.76 3.58
CA THR A 251 -22.74 -15.41 3.31
C THR A 251 -23.23 -14.18 4.07
N GLY A 252 -22.36 -13.59 4.89
CA GLY A 252 -22.65 -12.33 5.59
C GLY A 252 -23.16 -12.47 7.02
N ASP A 253 -23.23 -13.71 7.55
CA ASP A 253 -23.78 -13.99 8.89
C ASP A 253 -23.00 -13.31 10.02
N ASN A 254 -21.74 -12.95 9.76
CA ASN A 254 -20.84 -12.32 10.71
C ASN A 254 -20.35 -10.94 10.26
N GLY A 255 -21.07 -10.28 9.34
CA GLY A 255 -20.69 -8.99 8.75
C GLY A 255 -20.33 -9.09 7.27
N ASP A 256 -19.90 -7.99 6.67
CA ASP A 256 -19.50 -7.95 5.27
C ASP A 256 -18.19 -8.69 5.03
N VAL A 257 -18.08 -9.33 3.86
CA VAL A 257 -16.89 -10.03 3.44
C VAL A 257 -15.97 -9.07 2.70
N MET A 258 -14.84 -8.78 3.32
CA MET A 258 -13.88 -7.78 2.89
C MET A 258 -12.48 -8.41 2.76
N LEU A 259 -11.61 -7.77 2.02
CA LEU A 259 -10.18 -8.00 2.01
C LEU A 259 -9.54 -6.92 2.89
N GLU A 260 -8.96 -7.31 4.01
CA GLU A 260 -8.11 -6.41 4.78
C GLU A 260 -6.80 -6.22 4.02
N MET A 261 -6.55 -4.98 3.59
CA MET A 261 -5.34 -4.56 2.88
C MET A 261 -4.54 -3.64 3.81
N PRO A 262 -3.29 -3.99 4.17
CA PRO A 262 -2.49 -3.17 5.05
C PRO A 262 -1.81 -2.02 4.30
N LEU A 263 -1.51 -0.93 5.01
CA LEU A 263 -0.84 0.26 4.49
C LEU A 263 0.39 -0.10 3.67
N CYS A 264 0.42 0.31 2.41
CA CYS A 264 1.59 0.15 1.57
C CYS A 264 2.04 1.48 0.97
N TYR A 265 3.33 1.54 0.68
CA TYR A 265 3.97 2.67 0.04
C TYR A 265 4.20 2.33 -1.42
N THR A 266 3.87 3.23 -2.31
CA THR A 266 3.99 3.03 -3.77
C THR A 266 4.70 4.19 -4.43
N SER A 267 5.23 3.94 -5.63
CA SER A 267 5.67 5.01 -6.51
C SER A 267 5.46 4.59 -7.96
N ARG A 268 5.10 5.55 -8.82
CA ARG A 268 5.11 5.41 -10.27
C ARG A 268 5.82 6.60 -10.87
N TYR A 269 6.80 6.36 -11.74
CA TYR A 269 7.57 7.44 -12.38
C TYR A 269 8.14 6.99 -13.72
N PHE A 270 8.66 7.95 -14.49
CA PHE A 270 9.27 7.73 -15.79
C PHE A 270 10.70 8.25 -15.79
N GLU A 271 11.61 7.47 -16.35
CA GLU A 271 13.02 7.84 -16.49
C GLU A 271 13.55 7.38 -17.85
N THR A 272 14.43 8.17 -18.44
CA THR A 272 15.18 7.82 -19.65
C THR A 272 16.56 7.30 -19.25
N ASP A 273 16.91 6.11 -19.71
CA ASP A 273 18.22 5.54 -19.44
C ASP A 273 19.34 6.18 -20.29
N SER A 274 20.58 5.76 -20.06
CA SER A 274 21.76 6.27 -20.78
C SER A 274 21.72 6.03 -22.29
N ASP A 275 20.91 5.06 -22.74
CA ASP A 275 20.75 4.70 -24.14
C ASP A 275 19.58 5.49 -24.81
N GLY A 276 18.94 6.39 -24.06
CA GLY A 276 17.82 7.19 -24.55
C GLY A 276 16.47 6.47 -24.54
N VAL A 277 16.37 5.30 -23.88
CA VAL A 277 15.11 4.55 -23.77
C VAL A 277 14.32 5.06 -22.56
N GLU A 278 13.08 5.49 -22.79
CA GLU A 278 12.17 5.88 -21.71
C GLU A 278 11.50 4.64 -21.10
N TRP A 279 11.47 4.59 -19.77
CA TRP A 279 10.92 3.49 -18.99
C TRP A 279 9.88 4.00 -18.00
N GLU A 280 8.80 3.22 -17.83
CA GLU A 280 7.88 3.36 -16.72
C GLU A 280 8.32 2.45 -15.57
N TYR A 281 8.44 3.00 -14.37
CA TYR A 281 8.77 2.27 -13.14
C TYR A 281 7.59 2.24 -12.18
N ARG A 282 7.38 1.09 -11.55
CA ARG A 282 6.39 0.88 -10.49
C ARG A 282 7.01 0.13 -9.33
N TRP A 283 6.74 0.59 -8.11
CA TRP A 283 7.29 0.02 -6.89
C TRP A 283 6.27 -0.05 -5.77
N VAL A 284 6.38 -1.07 -4.93
CA VAL A 284 5.66 -1.22 -3.67
C VAL A 284 6.60 -1.66 -2.54
N SER A 285 6.34 -1.18 -1.34
CA SER A 285 7.09 -1.52 -0.12
C SER A 285 6.22 -1.43 1.14
N SER A 286 6.70 -2.02 2.24
CA SER A 286 6.12 -1.88 3.58
C SER A 286 6.53 -0.59 4.29
N ALA A 287 7.47 0.18 3.73
CA ALA A 287 7.98 1.41 4.32
C ALA A 287 8.28 2.48 3.25
N PRO A 288 8.38 3.77 3.62
CA PRO A 288 8.65 4.88 2.70
C PRO A 288 10.14 4.95 2.31
N VAL A 289 10.60 3.94 1.58
CA VAL A 289 11.99 3.84 1.09
C VAL A 289 12.11 4.38 -0.34
N ASP A 290 13.29 4.88 -0.73
CA ASP A 290 13.60 5.25 -2.12
C ASP A 290 12.54 6.12 -2.82
N GLY A 291 11.98 7.10 -2.10
CA GLY A 291 10.98 8.02 -2.64
C GLY A 291 9.55 7.46 -2.74
N LEU A 292 9.31 6.24 -2.26
CA LEU A 292 7.95 5.70 -2.15
C LEU A 292 7.17 6.48 -1.07
N HIS A 293 5.91 6.78 -1.37
CA HIS A 293 5.00 7.51 -0.50
C HIS A 293 3.74 6.68 -0.21
N VAL A 294 2.97 7.11 0.80
CA VAL A 294 1.72 6.43 1.16
C VAL A 294 0.79 6.42 -0.06
N ASN A 295 0.31 5.24 -0.43
CA ASN A 295 -0.61 5.14 -1.56
C ASN A 295 -1.92 5.91 -1.25
N PRO A 296 -2.47 6.71 -2.19
CA PRO A 296 -3.69 7.51 -1.97
C PRO A 296 -4.94 6.70 -1.60
N ALA A 297 -4.92 5.38 -1.77
CA ALA A 297 -5.96 4.48 -1.28
C ALA A 297 -6.04 4.48 0.26
N PHE A 298 -4.97 4.83 0.98
CA PHE A 298 -4.92 4.85 2.46
C PHE A 298 -5.08 6.25 3.06
N THR A 299 -4.99 7.29 2.24
CA THR A 299 -5.16 8.68 2.70
C THR A 299 -6.63 9.09 2.65
N ASP A 300 -7.06 10.01 3.51
CA ASP A 300 -8.34 10.73 3.42
C ASP A 300 -8.10 12.17 3.86
N GLY A 301 -7.84 13.05 2.89
CA GLY A 301 -7.23 14.35 3.16
C GLY A 301 -5.87 14.17 3.83
N SER A 302 -5.72 14.69 5.06
CA SER A 302 -4.49 14.53 5.85
C SER A 302 -4.42 13.24 6.67
N SER A 303 -5.54 12.51 6.80
CA SER A 303 -5.61 11.30 7.62
C SER A 303 -5.04 10.11 6.87
N ILE A 304 -4.32 9.22 7.57
CA ILE A 304 -3.76 7.99 7.01
C ILE A 304 -4.38 6.79 7.74
N SER A 305 -4.83 5.81 6.98
CA SER A 305 -5.33 4.53 7.50
C SER A 305 -4.19 3.52 7.53
N ASP A 306 -4.03 2.81 8.65
CA ASP A 306 -3.10 1.68 8.76
C ASP A 306 -3.56 0.49 7.90
N LYS A 307 -4.87 0.41 7.67
CA LYS A 307 -5.53 -0.62 6.85
C LYS A 307 -6.77 -0.07 6.15
N ILE A 308 -7.09 -0.65 5.01
CA ILE A 308 -8.36 -0.47 4.32
C ILE A 308 -9.03 -1.82 4.11
N TYR A 309 -10.35 -1.81 3.93
CA TYR A 309 -11.15 -3.01 3.75
C TYR A 309 -11.83 -2.95 2.38
N ILE A 310 -11.30 -3.72 1.44
CA ILE A 310 -11.76 -3.75 0.05
C ILE A 310 -12.85 -4.83 -0.10
N PRO A 311 -14.05 -4.50 -0.59
CA PRO A 311 -15.15 -5.45 -0.68
C PRO A 311 -14.85 -6.58 -1.68
N ILE A 312 -14.93 -7.83 -1.20
CA ILE A 312 -14.61 -9.00 -2.01
C ILE A 312 -15.65 -9.23 -3.12
N PHE A 313 -16.93 -8.95 -2.84
CA PHE A 313 -18.02 -9.21 -3.78
C PHE A 313 -18.63 -7.91 -4.32
N ASN A 314 -19.25 -8.01 -5.49
CA ASN A 314 -20.13 -6.96 -5.99
C ASN A 314 -21.26 -6.71 -4.98
N GLY A 315 -21.61 -5.44 -4.75
CA GLY A 315 -22.50 -5.05 -3.67
C GLY A 315 -23.95 -5.48 -3.90
N SER A 316 -24.54 -6.19 -2.96
CA SER A 316 -25.96 -6.54 -2.93
C SER A 316 -26.75 -5.57 -2.06
N ALA A 317 -28.07 -5.53 -2.23
CA ALA A 317 -28.95 -4.77 -1.35
C ALA A 317 -28.98 -5.39 0.07
N GLY A 318 -29.12 -4.56 1.09
CA GLY A 318 -29.35 -5.00 2.47
C GLY A 318 -29.95 -3.90 3.34
N LYS A 319 -30.05 -4.18 4.63
CA LYS A 319 -30.47 -3.23 5.67
C LYS A 319 -29.36 -3.06 6.71
N ASP A 320 -29.29 -1.88 7.32
CA ASP A 320 -28.33 -1.63 8.40
C ASP A 320 -28.58 -2.57 9.59
N ALA A 321 -27.51 -3.00 10.25
CA ALA A 321 -27.59 -3.95 11.36
C ALA A 321 -28.17 -3.32 12.63
N ALA A 322 -28.02 -2.00 12.81
CA ALA A 322 -28.42 -1.31 14.03
C ALA A 322 -29.95 -1.17 14.18
N THR A 323 -30.66 -0.84 13.11
CA THR A 323 -32.09 -0.53 13.14
C THR A 323 -32.92 -1.29 12.11
N GLY A 324 -32.28 -1.83 11.06
CA GLY A 324 -32.98 -2.43 9.93
C GLY A 324 -33.76 -1.42 9.06
N ALA A 325 -33.66 -0.13 9.34
CA ALA A 325 -34.49 0.91 8.72
C ALA A 325 -33.86 1.46 7.44
N LYS A 326 -32.54 1.57 7.39
CA LYS A 326 -31.79 2.19 6.28
C LYS A 326 -31.40 1.13 5.25
N ASP A 327 -31.55 1.48 3.98
CA ASP A 327 -30.95 0.69 2.90
C ASP A 327 -29.43 0.82 2.96
N VAL A 328 -28.74 -0.33 2.88
CA VAL A 328 -27.28 -0.41 2.79
C VAL A 328 -26.86 -1.27 1.61
N ILE A 329 -25.56 -1.23 1.30
CA ILE A 329 -24.92 -2.17 0.37
C ILE A 329 -24.14 -3.20 1.18
N ARG A 330 -24.24 -4.48 0.81
CA ARG A 330 -23.55 -5.59 1.44
C ARG A 330 -22.59 -6.28 0.47
N SER A 331 -21.39 -6.62 0.91
CA SER A 331 -20.44 -7.48 0.19
C SER A 331 -20.53 -8.90 0.75
N ILE A 332 -21.30 -9.79 0.11
CA ILE A 332 -21.57 -11.15 0.59
C ILE A 332 -21.67 -12.14 -0.59
N ALA A 333 -21.40 -13.42 -0.34
CA ALA A 333 -21.58 -14.52 -1.29
C ALA A 333 -23.05 -14.95 -1.38
N GLY A 334 -23.42 -15.52 -2.53
CA GLY A 334 -24.76 -16.08 -2.78
C GLY A 334 -25.83 -15.03 -3.07
N ALA A 335 -25.47 -13.75 -3.13
CA ALA A 335 -26.40 -12.65 -3.34
C ALA A 335 -26.42 -12.18 -4.79
N THR A 336 -27.57 -11.68 -5.23
CA THR A 336 -27.70 -10.97 -6.50
C THR A 336 -27.15 -9.55 -6.32
N PRO A 337 -26.21 -9.09 -7.17
CA PRO A 337 -25.74 -7.71 -7.12
C PRO A 337 -26.88 -6.71 -7.27
N LEU A 338 -26.78 -5.60 -6.53
CA LEU A 338 -27.66 -4.46 -6.75
C LEU A 338 -27.26 -3.78 -8.07
N THR A 339 -28.26 -3.51 -8.91
CA THR A 339 -28.14 -2.81 -10.18
C THR A 339 -29.25 -1.76 -10.30
N GLU A 340 -29.33 -1.06 -11.43
CA GLU A 340 -30.44 -0.10 -11.69
C GLU A 340 -30.56 1.02 -10.63
N ALA A 341 -29.45 1.38 -10.00
CA ALA A 341 -29.34 2.50 -9.07
C ALA A 341 -28.20 3.42 -9.51
N THR A 342 -28.35 4.73 -9.23
CA THR A 342 -27.34 5.73 -9.58
C THR A 342 -26.13 5.67 -8.65
N ARG A 343 -24.99 6.25 -9.07
CA ARG A 343 -23.80 6.43 -8.22
C ARG A 343 -24.14 7.10 -6.88
N ALA A 344 -24.99 8.13 -6.91
CA ALA A 344 -25.46 8.83 -5.71
C ALA A 344 -26.20 7.91 -4.73
N THR A 345 -27.04 7.00 -5.24
CA THR A 345 -27.74 6.01 -4.41
C THR A 345 -26.76 5.01 -3.79
N PHE A 346 -25.80 4.49 -4.56
CA PHE A 346 -24.75 3.61 -4.03
C PHE A 346 -23.90 4.30 -2.95
N ARG A 347 -23.51 5.56 -3.17
CA ARG A 347 -22.78 6.38 -2.20
C ARG A 347 -23.58 6.53 -0.91
N THR A 348 -24.85 6.91 -1.01
CA THR A 348 -25.75 7.08 0.14
C THR A 348 -25.92 5.77 0.92
N ARG A 349 -26.25 4.67 0.22
CA ARG A 349 -26.44 3.36 0.86
C ARG A 349 -25.17 2.80 1.49
N SER A 350 -24.00 3.07 0.92
CA SER A 350 -22.74 2.66 1.54
C SER A 350 -22.48 3.46 2.83
N ARG A 351 -22.69 4.78 2.81
CA ARG A 351 -22.54 5.66 3.99
C ARG A 351 -23.56 5.38 5.09
N ASN A 352 -24.73 4.83 4.75
CA ASN A 352 -25.75 4.47 5.75
C ASN A 352 -25.28 3.44 6.79
N LYS A 353 -24.21 2.68 6.49
CA LYS A 353 -23.57 1.74 7.42
C LYS A 353 -22.81 2.42 8.56
N GLY A 354 -22.46 3.70 8.39
CA GLY A 354 -21.79 4.49 9.41
C GLY A 354 -20.45 5.06 8.95
N GLU A 355 -19.73 5.63 9.92
CA GLU A 355 -18.44 6.28 9.71
C GLU A 355 -17.43 5.33 9.03
N GLY A 356 -16.64 5.86 8.09
CA GLY A 356 -15.62 5.11 7.36
C GLY A 356 -16.13 4.24 6.21
N TRP A 357 -17.45 4.05 6.08
CA TRP A 357 -18.06 3.37 4.93
C TRP A 357 -18.39 4.32 3.78
N GLN A 358 -18.11 3.88 2.56
CA GLN A 358 -18.30 4.65 1.33
C GLN A 358 -18.46 3.75 0.11
N LEU A 359 -18.85 4.32 -1.02
CA LEU A 359 -18.75 3.63 -2.30
C LEU A 359 -17.27 3.46 -2.67
N ASP A 360 -16.92 2.31 -3.23
CA ASP A 360 -15.57 2.04 -3.74
C ASP A 360 -15.11 3.12 -4.73
N ASP A 361 -13.85 3.52 -4.62
CA ASP A 361 -13.32 4.73 -5.23
C ASP A 361 -12.19 4.44 -6.24
N VAL A 362 -11.84 5.46 -7.03
CA VAL A 362 -10.75 5.34 -8.02
C VAL A 362 -9.39 5.03 -7.40
N TRP A 363 -9.15 5.38 -6.13
CA TRP A 363 -7.86 5.17 -5.50
C TRP A 363 -7.62 3.69 -5.20
N ASN A 364 -8.66 2.97 -4.77
CA ASN A 364 -8.60 1.52 -4.64
C ASN A 364 -8.44 0.82 -5.99
N MET A 365 -9.11 1.32 -7.02
CA MET A 365 -8.96 0.81 -8.39
C MET A 365 -7.50 0.90 -8.84
N PHE A 366 -6.88 2.08 -8.72
CA PHE A 366 -5.48 2.27 -9.12
C PHE A 366 -4.48 1.52 -8.24
N LEU A 367 -4.75 1.35 -6.94
CA LEU A 367 -3.93 0.49 -6.09
C LEU A 367 -3.93 -0.95 -6.62
N LEU A 368 -5.11 -1.51 -6.93
CA LEU A 368 -5.22 -2.89 -7.44
C LEU A 368 -4.56 -3.05 -8.81
N ASP A 369 -4.76 -2.09 -9.72
CA ASP A 369 -4.09 -2.04 -11.02
C ASP A 369 -2.56 -2.09 -10.86
N HIS A 370 -2.03 -1.24 -9.96
CA HIS A 370 -0.61 -1.14 -9.67
C HIS A 370 -0.04 -2.44 -9.09
N LEU A 371 -0.74 -3.01 -8.11
CA LEU A 371 -0.35 -4.26 -7.48
C LEU A 371 -0.43 -5.44 -8.45
N PHE A 372 -1.41 -5.46 -9.37
CA PHE A 372 -1.54 -6.50 -10.39
C PHE A 372 -0.34 -6.48 -11.34
N ILE A 373 0.02 -5.30 -11.86
CA ILE A 373 1.16 -5.13 -12.76
C ILE A 373 2.46 -5.59 -12.10
N ILE A 374 2.71 -5.21 -10.85
CA ILE A 374 3.91 -5.66 -10.13
C ILE A 374 3.89 -7.17 -9.90
N MET A 375 2.74 -7.74 -9.48
CA MET A 375 2.65 -9.18 -9.19
C MET A 375 2.87 -10.01 -10.45
N PHE A 376 2.24 -9.67 -11.57
CA PHE A 376 2.25 -10.52 -12.76
C PHE A 376 3.22 -10.06 -13.85
N ALA A 377 3.84 -8.89 -13.70
CA ALA A 377 4.68 -8.27 -14.72
C ALA A 377 3.94 -8.15 -16.06
N GLY A 378 2.66 -7.79 -16.03
CA GLY A 378 1.83 -7.76 -17.24
C GLY A 378 0.55 -6.96 -17.03
N THR A 379 -0.11 -6.64 -18.14
CA THR A 379 -1.38 -5.90 -18.17
C THR A 379 -2.53 -6.72 -18.76
N GLN A 380 -2.25 -7.84 -19.44
CA GLN A 380 -3.30 -8.68 -20.03
C GLN A 380 -4.00 -9.56 -18.99
N ALA A 381 -4.90 -8.97 -18.21
CA ALA A 381 -5.57 -9.64 -17.09
C ALA A 381 -6.40 -10.86 -17.52
N GLN A 382 -7.07 -10.83 -18.67
CA GLN A 382 -7.82 -11.98 -19.17
C GLN A 382 -6.92 -13.20 -19.43
N ARG A 383 -5.72 -12.99 -19.97
CA ARG A 383 -4.75 -14.08 -20.22
C ARG A 383 -4.14 -14.62 -18.93
N ILE A 384 -3.99 -13.76 -17.93
CA ILE A 384 -3.35 -14.08 -16.65
C ILE A 384 -4.33 -14.75 -15.69
N LEU A 385 -5.53 -14.19 -15.51
CA LEU A 385 -6.52 -14.61 -14.52
C LEU A 385 -7.66 -15.46 -15.10
N GLY A 386 -7.86 -15.43 -16.43
CA GLY A 386 -9.01 -15.99 -17.14
C GLY A 386 -9.93 -14.89 -17.69
N SER A 387 -10.77 -15.20 -18.69
CA SER A 387 -11.58 -14.20 -19.41
C SER A 387 -12.61 -13.43 -18.55
N GLY A 388 -12.92 -13.92 -17.35
CA GLY A 388 -13.96 -13.34 -16.49
C GLY A 388 -15.37 -13.59 -17.01
N ARG A 389 -16.37 -13.03 -16.33
CA ARG A 389 -17.77 -13.08 -16.77
C ARG A 389 -18.01 -12.01 -17.84
N THR A 390 -17.56 -12.24 -19.06
CA THR A 390 -17.48 -11.20 -20.11
C THR A 390 -18.08 -11.64 -21.44
N GLU A 391 -18.35 -12.94 -21.64
CA GLU A 391 -18.80 -13.47 -22.93
C GLU A 391 -20.19 -14.11 -22.85
N PHE A 392 -21.05 -13.65 -21.94
CA PHE A 392 -22.41 -14.15 -21.81
C PHE A 392 -23.27 -13.88 -23.05
N ARG A 393 -24.23 -14.79 -23.27
CA ARG A 393 -25.15 -14.71 -24.40
C ARG A 393 -26.17 -13.59 -24.17
N GLU A 394 -26.18 -12.63 -25.10
CA GLU A 394 -27.16 -11.55 -25.17
C GLU A 394 -27.68 -11.40 -26.61
N SER A 395 -28.88 -11.92 -26.88
CA SER A 395 -29.49 -11.80 -28.21
C SER A 395 -31.00 -11.78 -28.13
N GLY A 396 -31.60 -10.86 -28.91
CA GLY A 396 -33.05 -10.77 -29.08
C GLY A 396 -33.67 -11.96 -29.83
N ASP A 397 -32.86 -12.83 -30.43
CA ASP A 397 -33.32 -13.99 -31.21
C ASP A 397 -33.54 -15.24 -30.36
N ASP A 398 -33.10 -15.24 -29.10
CA ASP A 398 -33.26 -16.36 -28.18
C ASP A 398 -34.70 -16.37 -27.62
N LYS A 399 -35.66 -16.64 -28.51
CA LYS A 399 -37.11 -16.49 -28.29
C LYS A 399 -37.77 -17.79 -27.86
N ALA A 400 -38.76 -17.67 -26.98
CA ALA A 400 -39.70 -18.73 -26.63
C ALA A 400 -40.46 -19.19 -27.87
N LEU A 401 -40.33 -20.48 -28.19
CA LEU A 401 -41.03 -21.13 -29.32
C LEU A 401 -42.43 -21.62 -28.93
N LYS A 402 -42.73 -21.68 -27.64
CA LYS A 402 -44.00 -22.19 -27.11
C LYS A 402 -44.46 -21.38 -25.90
N ALA A 403 -45.77 -21.08 -25.85
CA ALA A 403 -46.40 -20.48 -24.68
C ALA A 403 -46.58 -21.54 -23.57
N LYS A 404 -46.30 -21.14 -22.33
CA LYS A 404 -46.45 -21.98 -21.13
C LYS A 404 -46.99 -21.11 -19.97
N THR A 405 -47.97 -21.62 -19.24
CA THR A 405 -48.62 -20.90 -18.13
C THR A 405 -48.17 -21.50 -16.79
N GLY A 406 -47.88 -20.66 -15.80
CA GLY A 406 -47.49 -21.10 -14.46
C GLY A 406 -46.33 -22.09 -14.47
N THR A 407 -45.25 -21.77 -15.19
CA THR A 407 -44.14 -22.69 -15.46
C THR A 407 -42.80 -22.16 -14.96
N ASN A 408 -41.84 -23.07 -14.78
CA ASN A 408 -40.43 -22.81 -14.53
C ASN A 408 -39.55 -23.19 -15.73
N CYS A 409 -40.11 -23.11 -16.93
CA CYS A 409 -39.49 -23.62 -18.14
C CYS A 409 -39.76 -22.71 -19.34
N ILE A 410 -38.72 -22.45 -20.13
CA ILE A 410 -38.82 -21.83 -21.46
C ILE A 410 -38.29 -22.81 -22.51
N THR A 411 -39.00 -22.93 -23.63
CA THR A 411 -38.60 -23.76 -24.78
C THR A 411 -38.04 -22.85 -25.88
N ILE A 412 -36.75 -22.99 -26.22
CA ILE A 412 -36.08 -22.23 -27.29
C ILE A 412 -35.36 -23.16 -28.26
N ALA A 413 -34.89 -22.64 -29.39
CA ALA A 413 -34.11 -23.44 -30.36
C ALA A 413 -32.82 -24.01 -29.73
N SER A 414 -32.48 -25.26 -30.06
CA SER A 414 -31.42 -26.02 -29.38
C SER A 414 -30.03 -25.42 -29.55
N ASP A 415 -29.76 -24.84 -30.73
CA ASP A 415 -28.50 -24.16 -31.04
C ASP A 415 -28.31 -22.88 -30.20
N ARG A 416 -29.42 -22.22 -29.83
CA ARG A 416 -29.42 -21.08 -28.90
C ARG A 416 -29.27 -21.53 -27.45
N ALA A 417 -30.00 -22.57 -27.05
CA ALA A 417 -29.89 -23.14 -25.70
C ALA A 417 -28.47 -23.65 -25.38
N ALA A 418 -27.69 -24.05 -26.39
CA ALA A 418 -26.29 -24.45 -26.24
C ALA A 418 -25.36 -23.34 -25.74
N GLN A 419 -25.80 -22.07 -25.74
CA GLN A 419 -25.03 -20.90 -25.27
C GLN A 419 -25.25 -20.58 -23.78
N PHE A 420 -26.03 -21.41 -23.08
CA PHE A 420 -26.35 -21.31 -21.67
C PHE A 420 -25.80 -22.52 -20.90
N PHE A 421 -25.71 -22.41 -19.57
CA PHE A 421 -25.25 -23.50 -18.70
C PHE A 421 -26.01 -23.54 -17.37
N VAL A 422 -25.97 -24.67 -16.67
CA VAL A 422 -26.61 -24.83 -15.35
C VAL A 422 -25.89 -23.98 -14.31
N GLY A 423 -26.66 -23.24 -13.49
CA GLY A 423 -26.15 -22.28 -12.51
C GLY A 423 -26.11 -20.83 -12.99
N GLN A 424 -26.30 -20.59 -14.29
CA GLN A 424 -26.35 -19.25 -14.87
C GLN A 424 -27.59 -18.47 -14.42
N GLN A 425 -27.43 -17.18 -14.09
CA GLN A 425 -28.53 -16.24 -13.91
C GLN A 425 -29.07 -15.74 -15.25
N ILE A 426 -30.39 -15.72 -15.37
CA ILE A 426 -31.12 -15.28 -16.56
C ILE A 426 -32.23 -14.29 -16.21
N ALA A 427 -32.61 -13.51 -17.22
CA ALA A 427 -33.81 -12.70 -17.25
C ALA A 427 -34.67 -13.09 -18.46
N ILE A 428 -35.98 -12.89 -18.35
CA ILE A 428 -36.93 -13.06 -19.46
C ILE A 428 -37.80 -11.82 -19.56
N GLY A 429 -38.03 -11.38 -20.79
CA GLY A 429 -38.93 -10.27 -21.08
C GLY A 429 -39.48 -10.31 -22.48
N THR A 430 -40.10 -9.20 -22.89
CA THR A 430 -40.68 -9.05 -24.23
C THR A 430 -39.64 -8.74 -25.32
N ALA A 431 -38.41 -8.39 -24.92
CA ALA A 431 -37.27 -8.10 -25.79
C ALA A 431 -35.96 -8.33 -25.02
N LEU A 432 -34.81 -8.25 -25.71
CA LEU A 432 -33.49 -8.20 -25.07
C LEU A 432 -33.43 -7.03 -24.08
N TRP A 433 -32.81 -7.25 -22.92
CA TRP A 433 -32.71 -6.31 -21.79
C TRP A 433 -34.02 -5.95 -21.09
N ASN A 434 -35.15 -6.47 -21.55
CA ASN A 434 -36.41 -6.40 -20.80
C ASN A 434 -36.48 -7.58 -19.82
N HIS A 435 -36.88 -7.31 -18.58
CA HIS A 435 -37.03 -8.31 -17.51
C HIS A 435 -38.43 -8.35 -16.90
N SER A 436 -39.45 -7.95 -17.67
CA SER A 436 -40.85 -7.85 -17.19
C SER A 436 -41.50 -9.19 -16.86
N VAL A 437 -40.93 -10.31 -17.29
CA VAL A 437 -41.43 -11.66 -16.98
C VAL A 437 -40.71 -12.24 -15.76
N LEU A 438 -39.37 -12.19 -15.75
CA LEU A 438 -38.55 -12.55 -14.60
C LEU A 438 -37.19 -11.88 -14.64
N TRP A 439 -36.60 -11.72 -13.45
CA TRP A 439 -35.25 -11.21 -13.24
C TRP A 439 -34.46 -12.12 -12.29
N GLY A 440 -33.24 -12.49 -12.70
CA GLY A 440 -32.27 -13.18 -11.82
C GLY A 440 -32.71 -14.57 -11.37
N ARG A 441 -33.25 -15.39 -12.27
CA ARG A 441 -33.49 -16.83 -12.00
C ARG A 441 -32.27 -17.65 -12.38
N THR A 442 -32.03 -18.74 -11.67
CA THR A 442 -30.93 -19.67 -11.91
C THR A 442 -31.39 -20.80 -12.82
N ILE A 443 -30.67 -21.08 -13.90
CA ILE A 443 -30.90 -22.29 -14.72
C ILE A 443 -30.57 -23.53 -13.88
N THR A 444 -31.49 -24.49 -13.83
CA THR A 444 -31.37 -25.73 -13.04
C THR A 444 -31.17 -26.97 -13.90
N ALA A 445 -31.72 -27.00 -15.12
CA ALA A 445 -31.58 -28.16 -16.02
C ALA A 445 -31.91 -27.81 -17.47
N PHE A 446 -31.49 -28.69 -18.39
CA PHE A 446 -31.87 -28.68 -19.79
C PHE A 446 -32.49 -30.03 -20.18
N LYS A 447 -33.51 -30.02 -21.03
CA LYS A 447 -34.08 -31.23 -21.64
C LYS A 447 -34.41 -30.99 -23.11
N ALA A 448 -34.23 -31.99 -23.97
CA ALA A 448 -34.76 -31.91 -25.33
C ALA A 448 -36.30 -31.76 -25.26
N SER A 449 -36.86 -30.85 -26.07
CA SER A 449 -38.30 -30.69 -26.12
C SER A 449 -38.95 -31.88 -26.82
N THR A 450 -40.01 -32.41 -26.22
CA THR A 450 -40.88 -33.42 -26.86
C THR A 450 -42.02 -32.80 -27.65
N GLU A 451 -42.15 -31.46 -27.61
CA GLU A 451 -43.31 -30.73 -28.14
C GLU A 451 -42.94 -29.80 -29.30
N VAL A 452 -41.67 -29.43 -29.42
CA VAL A 452 -41.15 -28.57 -30.49
C VAL A 452 -39.87 -29.22 -31.05
N GLU A 453 -39.86 -29.49 -32.35
CA GLU A 453 -38.69 -30.07 -33.04
C GLU A 453 -37.48 -29.14 -32.95
N ALA A 454 -36.28 -29.72 -32.82
CA ALA A 454 -35.01 -29.00 -32.71
C ALA A 454 -34.98 -27.94 -31.58
N ALA A 455 -35.78 -28.10 -30.53
CA ALA A 455 -35.82 -27.20 -29.38
C ALA A 455 -35.36 -27.86 -28.07
N THR A 456 -34.87 -27.03 -27.16
CA THR A 456 -34.47 -27.38 -25.80
C THR A 456 -35.32 -26.62 -24.79
N GLU A 457 -35.79 -27.34 -23.78
CA GLU A 457 -36.41 -26.82 -22.58
C GLU A 457 -35.33 -26.43 -21.55
N ILE A 458 -35.32 -25.16 -21.17
CA ILE A 458 -34.45 -24.62 -20.12
C ILE A 458 -35.30 -24.46 -18.86
N TYR A 459 -34.93 -25.17 -17.80
CA TYR A 459 -35.60 -25.12 -16.50
C TYR A 459 -34.87 -24.14 -15.58
N PHE A 460 -35.62 -23.39 -14.76
CA PHE A 460 -35.07 -22.38 -13.85
C PHE A 460 -35.76 -22.39 -12.48
N ASP A 461 -35.12 -21.80 -11.47
CA ASP A 461 -35.63 -21.74 -10.09
C ASP A 461 -36.72 -20.68 -9.86
N GLY A 462 -37.22 -20.63 -8.61
CA GLY A 462 -38.16 -19.59 -8.13
C GLY A 462 -39.62 -19.82 -8.49
N ASP A 463 -40.46 -18.83 -8.22
CA ASP A 463 -41.90 -18.91 -8.48
C ASP A 463 -42.20 -19.08 -9.97
N PRO A 464 -43.18 -19.93 -10.33
CA PRO A 464 -43.59 -20.13 -11.72
C PRO A 464 -44.12 -18.85 -12.38
N VAL A 465 -43.85 -18.68 -13.67
CA VAL A 465 -44.24 -17.51 -14.48
C VAL A 465 -44.99 -17.93 -15.75
N ASN A 466 -45.64 -16.96 -16.39
CA ASN A 466 -46.22 -17.16 -17.72
C ASN A 466 -45.19 -16.77 -18.78
N ILE A 467 -44.91 -17.68 -19.70
CA ILE A 467 -44.05 -17.47 -20.86
C ILE A 467 -44.94 -17.39 -22.10
N ALA A 468 -44.90 -16.28 -22.82
CA ALA A 468 -45.54 -16.13 -24.12
C ALA A 468 -44.56 -16.47 -25.26
N VAL A 469 -45.10 -16.96 -26.38
CA VAL A 469 -44.31 -17.10 -27.63
C VAL A 469 -43.67 -15.76 -27.96
N GLY A 470 -42.37 -15.77 -28.29
CA GLY A 470 -41.61 -14.57 -28.59
C GLY A 470 -40.99 -13.86 -27.38
N ASN A 471 -41.28 -14.26 -26.14
CA ASN A 471 -40.50 -13.80 -24.99
C ASN A 471 -39.02 -14.18 -25.15
N VAL A 472 -38.13 -13.28 -24.78
CA VAL A 472 -36.68 -13.41 -24.98
C VAL A 472 -36.02 -13.78 -23.67
N ILE A 473 -35.22 -14.85 -23.67
CA ILE A 473 -34.30 -15.19 -22.58
C ILE A 473 -32.93 -14.58 -22.85
N TRP A 474 -32.31 -14.01 -21.83
CA TRP A 474 -30.98 -13.43 -21.92
C TRP A 474 -30.24 -13.52 -20.58
N SER A 475 -28.92 -13.35 -20.62
CA SER A 475 -28.05 -13.44 -19.45
C SER A 475 -27.99 -12.11 -18.71
N CYS A 476 -28.37 -12.07 -17.44
CA CYS A 476 -28.24 -10.87 -16.62
C CYS A 476 -26.98 -10.93 -15.74
N VAL A 477 -26.82 -10.00 -14.79
CA VAL A 477 -25.74 -10.07 -13.80
C VAL A 477 -25.83 -11.36 -12.99
N GLN A 478 -24.68 -11.97 -12.73
CA GLN A 478 -24.54 -13.25 -12.05
C GLN A 478 -24.41 -13.05 -10.53
N LYS A 479 -24.89 -14.03 -9.76
CA LYS A 479 -24.74 -14.06 -8.30
C LYS A 479 -23.26 -14.09 -7.89
N THR A 480 -22.97 -13.47 -6.78
CA THR A 480 -21.65 -13.46 -6.15
C THR A 480 -21.39 -14.78 -5.41
N GLY A 481 -20.13 -15.05 -5.06
CA GLY A 481 -19.72 -16.18 -4.23
C GLY A 481 -19.20 -17.39 -4.99
N GLU A 482 -19.07 -17.33 -6.31
CA GLU A 482 -18.65 -18.48 -7.11
C GLU A 482 -17.22 -18.92 -6.75
N THR A 483 -16.33 -17.96 -6.54
CA THR A 483 -14.91 -18.20 -6.25
C THR A 483 -14.64 -18.66 -4.82
N THR A 484 -15.64 -18.68 -3.93
CA THR A 484 -15.47 -19.20 -2.56
C THR A 484 -14.99 -20.65 -2.53
N ALA A 485 -15.24 -21.41 -3.60
CA ALA A 485 -14.78 -22.78 -3.77
C ALA A 485 -13.26 -22.92 -4.06
N MET A 486 -12.60 -21.84 -4.49
CA MET A 486 -11.19 -21.89 -4.88
C MET A 486 -10.26 -21.57 -3.70
N LYS A 487 -9.08 -22.19 -3.70
CA LYS A 487 -8.05 -22.00 -2.67
C LYS A 487 -7.14 -20.80 -2.95
N CYS A 488 -6.81 -20.57 -4.22
CA CYS A 488 -5.84 -19.54 -4.61
C CYS A 488 -6.45 -18.13 -4.62
N PRO A 489 -5.77 -17.10 -4.10
CA PRO A 489 -6.26 -15.72 -4.14
C PRO A 489 -6.49 -15.15 -5.55
N ASN A 490 -5.84 -15.72 -6.57
CA ASN A 490 -5.81 -15.21 -7.94
C ASN A 490 -6.22 -16.31 -8.94
N GLY A 491 -7.03 -15.95 -9.93
CA GLY A 491 -7.41 -16.82 -11.05
C GLY A 491 -8.92 -16.94 -11.24
N CYS A 492 -9.37 -18.06 -11.78
CA CYS A 492 -10.78 -18.34 -12.06
C CYS A 492 -11.13 -19.82 -11.86
N LEU A 493 -12.43 -20.13 -11.93
CA LEU A 493 -12.91 -21.51 -12.03
C LEU A 493 -12.87 -22.01 -13.47
N GLU A 494 -12.92 -23.34 -13.65
CA GLU A 494 -13.04 -23.95 -14.98
C GLU A 494 -14.32 -23.54 -15.70
N ASN A 495 -14.20 -23.29 -17.00
CA ASN A 495 -15.33 -22.96 -17.87
C ASN A 495 -16.47 -23.99 -17.72
N PRO A 496 -17.74 -23.54 -17.59
CA PRO A 496 -18.88 -24.44 -17.52
C PRO A 496 -19.09 -25.15 -18.85
N GLU A 497 -19.76 -26.30 -18.77
CA GLU A 497 -20.25 -27.01 -19.95
C GLU A 497 -21.70 -26.60 -20.23
N GLY A 498 -21.99 -26.30 -21.49
CA GLY A 498 -23.37 -26.15 -21.97
C GLY A 498 -24.07 -27.51 -22.09
N PRO A 499 -25.36 -27.54 -22.48
CA PRO A 499 -26.14 -28.78 -22.59
C PRO A 499 -25.60 -29.79 -23.61
N THR A 500 -24.69 -29.38 -24.49
CA THR A 500 -24.02 -30.25 -25.48
C THR A 500 -22.68 -30.81 -24.99
N GLY A 501 -22.26 -30.51 -23.75
CA GLY A 501 -20.92 -30.84 -23.24
C GLY A 501 -19.81 -29.89 -23.70
N THR A 502 -20.14 -28.86 -24.49
CA THR A 502 -19.16 -27.88 -24.96
C THR A 502 -18.80 -26.90 -23.83
N LYS A 503 -17.50 -26.72 -23.56
CA LYS A 503 -17.03 -25.71 -22.61
C LYS A 503 -17.28 -24.29 -23.16
N LEU A 504 -17.86 -23.42 -22.32
CA LEU A 504 -18.18 -22.04 -22.66
C LEU A 504 -17.18 -21.08 -22.00
N SER A 505 -16.37 -20.39 -22.80
CA SER A 505 -15.42 -19.38 -22.33
C SER A 505 -16.14 -18.13 -21.80
N GLY A 506 -15.43 -17.36 -20.95
CA GLY A 506 -15.91 -16.06 -20.47
C GLY A 506 -17.17 -16.12 -19.61
N ARG A 507 -17.44 -17.26 -18.94
CA ARG A 507 -18.64 -17.48 -18.11
C ARG A 507 -18.41 -17.59 -16.61
N ARG A 508 -17.16 -17.63 -16.16
CA ARG A 508 -16.81 -17.83 -14.74
C ARG A 508 -16.26 -16.56 -14.13
N ALA A 509 -16.54 -16.36 -12.85
CA ALA A 509 -15.92 -15.30 -12.08
C ALA A 509 -14.39 -15.44 -12.07
N VAL A 510 -13.71 -14.31 -12.19
CA VAL A 510 -12.28 -14.17 -11.91
C VAL A 510 -12.09 -13.55 -10.54
N ARG A 511 -10.92 -13.74 -9.96
CA ARG A 511 -10.49 -12.97 -8.80
C ARG A 511 -9.04 -12.58 -8.80
N PHE A 512 -8.77 -11.46 -8.17
CA PHE A 512 -7.43 -10.94 -7.86
C PHE A 512 -7.39 -10.53 -6.40
N LEU A 513 -6.38 -11.00 -5.65
CA LEU A 513 -6.28 -10.80 -4.18
C LEU A 513 -7.58 -11.15 -3.45
N TRP A 514 -8.20 -12.26 -3.81
CA TRP A 514 -9.52 -12.72 -3.32
C TRP A 514 -10.74 -11.95 -3.84
N ILE A 515 -10.57 -10.78 -4.44
CA ILE A 515 -11.67 -9.93 -4.90
C ILE A 515 -12.31 -10.59 -6.12
N GLU A 516 -13.53 -11.10 -5.96
CA GLU A 516 -14.32 -11.72 -7.02
C GLU A 516 -14.87 -10.67 -7.98
N ASP A 517 -14.98 -11.05 -9.25
CA ASP A 517 -15.46 -10.19 -10.34
C ASP A 517 -14.71 -8.85 -10.35
N TRP A 518 -13.39 -8.90 -10.10
CA TRP A 518 -12.53 -7.71 -10.18
C TRP A 518 -12.68 -7.01 -11.54
N PHE A 519 -12.90 -7.82 -12.59
CA PHE A 519 -13.49 -7.42 -13.85
C PHE A 519 -14.51 -8.48 -14.32
N GLY A 520 -15.35 -8.10 -15.27
CA GLY A 520 -16.51 -8.86 -15.73
C GLY A 520 -17.70 -8.76 -14.79
N ASN A 521 -18.77 -9.46 -15.16
CA ASN A 521 -20.09 -9.49 -14.53
C ASN A 521 -20.85 -8.17 -14.66
N MET A 522 -20.30 -7.07 -14.16
CA MET A 522 -20.97 -5.77 -14.18
C MET A 522 -19.96 -4.63 -14.11
N TRP A 523 -20.32 -3.52 -14.75
CA TRP A 523 -19.62 -2.27 -14.58
C TRP A 523 -19.69 -1.80 -13.14
N GLN A 524 -18.55 -1.35 -12.62
CA GLN A 524 -18.44 -0.83 -11.26
C GLN A 524 -18.29 0.68 -11.28
N PHE A 525 -19.20 1.38 -10.59
CA PHE A 525 -19.04 2.79 -10.27
C PHE A 525 -17.76 3.01 -9.47
N ARG A 526 -17.02 4.05 -9.85
CA ARG A 526 -15.90 4.58 -9.07
C ARG A 526 -16.24 5.98 -8.58
N ASP A 527 -16.18 6.16 -7.27
CA ASP A 527 -16.34 7.48 -6.64
C ASP A 527 -15.00 8.24 -6.58
N GLY A 528 -15.03 9.49 -6.09
CA GLY A 528 -13.83 10.31 -5.93
C GLY A 528 -13.27 10.90 -7.23
N VAL A 529 -14.06 10.84 -8.31
CA VAL A 529 -13.73 11.41 -9.63
C VAL A 529 -14.96 12.07 -10.24
N ASN A 530 -14.75 13.19 -10.92
CA ASN A 530 -15.69 13.74 -11.90
C ASN A 530 -14.97 14.04 -13.22
N ILE A 531 -15.71 14.00 -14.32
CA ILE A 531 -15.20 14.27 -15.67
C ILE A 531 -15.98 15.46 -16.27
N LYS A 532 -15.26 16.38 -16.91
CA LYS A 532 -15.86 17.46 -17.70
C LYS A 532 -15.15 17.54 -19.04
N ASN A 533 -15.83 17.18 -20.13
CA ASN A 533 -15.25 17.14 -21.48
C ASN A 533 -13.91 16.38 -21.51
N ARG A 534 -13.89 15.15 -20.95
CA ARG A 534 -12.72 14.26 -20.86
C ARG A 534 -11.57 14.77 -19.97
N GLN A 535 -11.72 15.93 -19.33
CA GLN A 535 -10.85 16.38 -18.26
C GLN A 535 -11.29 15.74 -16.95
N HIS A 536 -10.37 15.03 -16.30
CA HIS A 536 -10.63 14.42 -15.00
C HIS A 536 -10.30 15.37 -13.85
N TYR A 537 -11.11 15.27 -12.80
CA TYR A 537 -10.96 15.95 -11.52
C TYR A 537 -11.03 14.91 -10.40
N CYS A 538 -9.94 14.70 -9.68
CA CYS A 538 -9.83 13.71 -8.62
C CYS A 538 -10.01 14.35 -7.23
N CYS A 539 -10.59 13.61 -6.29
CA CYS A 539 -10.76 14.04 -4.91
C CYS A 539 -10.23 12.96 -3.96
N ASN A 540 -9.32 13.34 -3.06
CA ASN A 540 -8.79 12.45 -2.03
C ASN A 540 -9.49 12.63 -0.67
N LYS A 541 -10.44 13.57 -0.56
CA LYS A 541 -11.22 13.77 0.67
C LYS A 541 -12.62 13.16 0.52
N ARG A 542 -12.82 11.98 1.10
CA ARG A 542 -13.99 11.12 0.88
C ARG A 542 -15.30 11.75 1.40
N ALA A 543 -15.20 12.52 2.47
CA ALA A 543 -16.32 13.33 2.98
C ALA A 543 -16.83 14.34 1.94
N SER A 544 -15.97 14.80 1.04
CA SER A 544 -16.29 15.77 -0.01
C SER A 544 -16.78 15.13 -1.31
N TYR A 545 -16.89 13.79 -1.39
CA TYR A 545 -17.33 13.12 -2.61
C TYR A 545 -18.75 13.53 -2.98
N ALA A 546 -18.87 14.13 -4.16
CA ALA A 546 -20.09 14.65 -4.76
C ALA A 546 -20.01 14.51 -6.30
N ASP A 547 -21.17 14.36 -6.91
CA ASP A 547 -21.31 14.33 -8.36
C ASP A 547 -21.13 15.74 -8.95
N ASP A 548 -20.62 15.81 -10.19
CA ASP A 548 -20.53 17.04 -11.00
C ASP A 548 -19.87 18.25 -10.29
N THR A 549 -18.92 17.98 -9.40
CA THR A 549 -18.15 18.98 -8.65
C THR A 549 -16.71 19.04 -9.18
N TYR A 550 -16.23 20.25 -9.46
CA TYR A 550 -14.96 20.50 -10.18
C TYR A 550 -14.05 21.53 -9.51
N THR A 551 -14.37 21.93 -8.28
CA THR A 551 -13.66 22.94 -7.49
C THR A 551 -13.53 22.48 -6.03
N GLY A 552 -12.79 23.24 -5.22
CA GLY A 552 -12.56 22.90 -3.81
C GLY A 552 -11.62 21.70 -3.67
N ASP A 553 -12.08 20.64 -3.01
CA ASP A 553 -11.30 19.41 -2.79
C ASP A 553 -11.10 18.56 -4.07
N TYR A 554 -11.76 18.91 -5.18
CA TYR A 554 -11.58 18.29 -6.49
C TYR A 554 -10.46 18.99 -7.27
N GLN A 555 -9.39 18.24 -7.54
CA GLN A 555 -8.17 18.70 -8.20
C GLN A 555 -8.16 18.25 -9.66
N LYS A 556 -7.92 19.20 -10.56
CA LYS A 556 -7.82 18.97 -12.00
C LYS A 556 -6.50 18.26 -12.31
N LEU A 557 -6.54 17.16 -13.07
CA LEU A 557 -5.33 16.48 -13.55
C LEU A 557 -4.62 17.27 -14.66
N GLY A 558 -3.31 17.08 -14.77
CA GLY A 558 -2.43 17.70 -15.75
C GLY A 558 -2.61 17.23 -17.20
N TYR A 559 -3.51 16.28 -17.46
CA TYR A 559 -3.79 15.75 -18.79
C TYR A 559 -5.30 15.60 -19.06
N VAL A 560 -5.65 15.43 -20.33
CA VAL A 560 -7.02 15.22 -20.84
C VAL A 560 -7.07 13.86 -21.55
N CYS A 561 -8.12 13.08 -21.32
CA CYS A 561 -8.29 11.78 -21.98
C CYS A 561 -8.69 11.97 -23.47
N PRO A 562 -8.38 11.01 -24.37
CA PRO A 562 -8.49 11.22 -25.80
C PRO A 562 -9.94 11.28 -26.27
N THR A 563 -10.17 11.95 -27.41
CA THR A 563 -11.49 11.99 -28.06
C THR A 563 -11.84 10.67 -28.73
N ASN A 564 -10.84 9.95 -29.21
CA ASN A 564 -10.99 8.65 -29.85
C ASN A 564 -11.14 7.56 -28.78
N GLU A 565 -12.01 6.61 -29.07
CA GLU A 565 -12.21 5.40 -28.29
C GLU A 565 -11.40 4.26 -28.90
N GLY A 566 -11.04 3.27 -28.10
CA GLY A 566 -10.23 2.16 -28.59
C GLY A 566 -9.49 1.41 -27.49
N TYR A 567 -8.81 0.34 -27.87
CA TYR A 567 -7.85 -0.34 -27.01
C TYR A 567 -6.75 0.61 -26.56
N ILE A 568 -6.46 0.58 -25.25
CA ILE A 568 -5.57 1.52 -24.59
C ILE A 568 -4.13 1.25 -25.04
N LYS A 569 -3.48 2.31 -25.52
CA LYS A 569 -2.08 2.30 -25.94
C LYS A 569 -1.16 2.95 -24.90
N LYS A 570 -1.61 4.06 -24.29
CA LYS A 570 -0.83 4.80 -23.27
C LYS A 570 -1.73 5.30 -22.15
N MET A 571 -1.27 5.09 -20.91
CA MET A 571 -1.85 5.69 -19.71
C MET A 571 -1.19 7.03 -19.39
N GLY A 572 -1.98 7.97 -18.88
CA GLY A 572 -1.55 9.30 -18.48
C GLY A 572 -0.62 9.29 -17.28
N PHE A 573 0.09 10.40 -17.11
CA PHE A 573 0.96 10.64 -15.98
C PHE A 573 0.85 12.12 -15.59
N ASP A 574 0.58 12.35 -14.31
CA ASP A 574 0.60 13.65 -13.66
C ASP A 574 1.55 13.53 -12.46
N SER A 575 2.61 14.34 -12.41
CA SER A 575 3.61 14.24 -11.34
C SER A 575 3.06 14.61 -9.96
N LEU A 576 1.92 15.32 -9.88
CA LEU A 576 1.23 15.60 -8.61
C LEU A 576 0.31 14.45 -8.18
N HIS A 577 -0.10 13.60 -9.12
CA HIS A 577 -0.99 12.47 -8.89
C HIS A 577 -0.52 11.23 -9.69
N PRO A 578 0.70 10.71 -9.44
CA PRO A 578 1.32 9.71 -10.31
C PRO A 578 0.56 8.37 -10.38
N GLU A 579 -0.19 8.03 -9.32
CA GLU A 579 -1.05 6.84 -9.26
C GLU A 579 -2.33 6.97 -10.08
N TYR A 580 -2.76 8.20 -10.41
CA TYR A 580 -3.98 8.42 -11.16
C TYR A 580 -3.70 8.20 -12.64
N GLU A 581 -4.02 7.01 -13.15
CA GLU A 581 -3.68 6.59 -14.50
C GLU A 581 -4.92 6.38 -15.39
N MET A 582 -5.29 7.40 -16.15
CA MET A 582 -6.35 7.29 -17.17
C MET A 582 -5.76 7.27 -18.58
N PRO A 583 -6.45 6.68 -19.57
CA PRO A 583 -5.95 6.61 -20.94
C PRO A 583 -5.71 8.00 -21.54
N VAL A 584 -4.56 8.19 -22.20
CA VAL A 584 -4.21 9.41 -22.97
C VAL A 584 -3.98 9.11 -24.45
N GLU A 585 -3.80 7.84 -24.80
CA GLU A 585 -3.68 7.38 -26.18
C GLU A 585 -4.36 6.02 -26.36
N VAL A 586 -5.11 5.89 -27.45
CA VAL A 586 -5.71 4.62 -27.90
C VAL A 586 -5.09 4.20 -29.24
N GLY A 587 -5.36 2.96 -29.66
CA GLY A 587 -4.83 2.38 -30.89
C GLY A 587 -4.03 1.10 -30.68
N GLY A 588 -4.22 0.45 -29.53
CA GLY A 588 -3.77 -0.92 -29.31
C GLY A 588 -4.73 -1.96 -29.89
N GLY A 589 -4.77 -3.12 -29.24
CA GLY A 589 -5.62 -4.26 -29.53
C GLY A 589 -5.70 -5.15 -28.30
N ALA A 590 -6.57 -6.17 -28.30
CA ALA A 590 -6.80 -7.04 -27.15
C ALA A 590 -5.52 -7.74 -26.64
N ASP A 591 -4.52 -7.92 -27.50
CA ASP A 591 -3.21 -8.51 -27.14
C ASP A 591 -2.05 -7.52 -27.26
N SER A 592 -2.29 -6.21 -27.08
CA SER A 592 -1.21 -5.21 -27.14
C SER A 592 -1.37 -4.04 -26.17
N TYR A 593 -0.22 -3.51 -25.76
CA TYR A 593 -0.01 -2.43 -24.81
C TYR A 593 -0.60 -2.71 -23.43
N VAL A 594 -1.87 -2.36 -23.23
CA VAL A 594 -2.63 -2.64 -22.01
C VAL A 594 -3.59 -3.80 -22.22
N GLY A 595 -4.23 -3.90 -23.39
CA GLY A 595 -5.16 -4.97 -23.74
C GLY A 595 -6.63 -4.69 -23.52
N ASP A 596 -6.94 -3.68 -22.71
CA ASP A 596 -8.31 -3.32 -22.37
C ASP A 596 -8.74 -2.04 -23.11
N TYR A 597 -10.05 -1.80 -23.15
CA TYR A 597 -10.64 -0.73 -23.93
C TYR A 597 -10.80 0.60 -23.17
N TYR A 598 -10.91 1.69 -23.91
CA TYR A 598 -11.32 2.99 -23.40
C TYR A 598 -12.49 3.51 -24.22
N TYR A 599 -13.58 3.84 -23.53
CA TYR A 599 -14.82 4.34 -24.13
C TYR A 599 -15.19 5.66 -23.47
N SER A 600 -15.54 6.70 -24.24
CA SER A 600 -15.79 8.03 -23.68
C SER A 600 -16.61 8.94 -24.57
N SER A 601 -17.49 9.73 -23.95
CA SER A 601 -18.26 10.76 -24.65
C SER A 601 -17.93 12.14 -24.08
N GLU A 602 -18.23 13.21 -24.82
CA GLU A 602 -18.07 14.57 -24.31
C GLU A 602 -18.97 14.85 -23.10
N GLY A 603 -20.18 14.27 -23.09
CA GLY A 603 -21.15 14.40 -22.00
C GLY A 603 -20.95 13.44 -20.83
N GLY A 604 -19.93 12.58 -20.86
CA GLY A 604 -19.64 11.67 -19.77
C GLY A 604 -19.05 12.39 -18.56
N THR A 605 -19.57 12.10 -17.37
CA THR A 605 -19.14 12.72 -16.11
C THR A 605 -18.63 11.72 -15.06
N LEU A 606 -18.74 10.42 -15.36
CA LEU A 606 -18.42 9.29 -14.47
C LEU A 606 -17.27 8.44 -14.97
N VAL A 607 -16.63 7.69 -14.06
CA VAL A 607 -15.80 6.53 -14.39
C VAL A 607 -16.52 5.25 -13.99
N LEU A 608 -16.69 4.34 -14.95
CA LEU A 608 -17.05 2.95 -14.76
C LEU A 608 -15.84 2.07 -15.13
N SER A 609 -15.65 0.98 -14.40
CA SER A 609 -14.51 0.07 -14.62
C SER A 609 -14.93 -1.41 -14.60
N GLY A 610 -14.07 -2.25 -15.17
CA GLY A 610 -14.15 -3.71 -15.06
C GLY A 610 -14.99 -4.42 -16.13
N ALA A 611 -15.82 -3.69 -16.90
CA ALA A 611 -16.71 -4.25 -17.92
C ALA A 611 -17.86 -5.14 -17.41
N GLY A 612 -18.82 -5.45 -18.29
CA GLY A 612 -20.02 -6.24 -17.99
C GLY A 612 -19.98 -7.66 -18.59
N VAL A 613 -21.12 -8.35 -18.46
CA VAL A 613 -21.27 -9.76 -18.89
C VAL A 613 -21.05 -10.03 -20.37
N ASN A 614 -21.05 -9.03 -21.26
CA ASN A 614 -21.13 -9.18 -22.72
C ASN A 614 -20.01 -8.49 -23.51
N ASN A 615 -19.02 -7.92 -22.81
CA ASN A 615 -17.97 -7.10 -23.42
C ASN A 615 -16.96 -7.95 -24.21
N GLY A 616 -16.62 -9.14 -23.72
CA GLY A 616 -15.73 -10.08 -24.39
C GLY A 616 -14.24 -9.67 -24.29
N PRO A 617 -13.45 -9.77 -25.37
CA PRO A 617 -11.99 -9.57 -25.33
C PRO A 617 -11.51 -8.16 -24.96
N ASP A 618 -12.39 -7.17 -24.99
CA ASP A 618 -12.09 -5.77 -24.67
C ASP A 618 -12.15 -5.48 -23.15
N ALA A 619 -12.70 -6.44 -22.39
CA ALA A 619 -12.88 -6.40 -20.95
C ALA A 619 -11.58 -6.58 -20.16
N GLY A 620 -11.56 -6.01 -18.97
CA GLY A 620 -10.49 -6.20 -18.01
C GLY A 620 -10.48 -5.12 -16.94
N PRO A 621 -9.56 -5.22 -15.98
CA PRO A 621 -9.48 -4.30 -14.87
C PRO A 621 -9.05 -2.90 -15.29
N PHE A 622 -8.42 -2.72 -16.46
CA PHE A 622 -8.02 -1.45 -17.04
C PHE A 622 -9.07 -0.86 -17.99
N TYR A 623 -10.16 -1.57 -18.33
CA TYR A 623 -11.22 -0.98 -19.15
C TYR A 623 -11.86 0.18 -18.38
N ARG A 624 -11.74 1.40 -18.93
CA ARG A 624 -12.39 2.62 -18.44
C ARG A 624 -13.54 3.02 -19.38
N ASN A 625 -14.76 3.01 -18.87
CA ASN A 625 -15.92 3.57 -19.55
C ASN A 625 -16.32 4.90 -18.90
N CYS A 626 -16.19 5.97 -19.68
CA CYS A 626 -16.37 7.35 -19.30
C CYS A 626 -17.43 8.06 -20.16
N ASN A 627 -18.43 7.35 -20.70
CA ASN A 627 -19.46 7.94 -21.56
C ASN A 627 -20.74 8.37 -20.83
N ASN A 628 -20.91 7.95 -19.58
CA ASN A 628 -22.15 8.08 -18.83
C ASN A 628 -22.17 9.31 -17.92
N GLY A 629 -23.34 9.92 -17.77
CA GLY A 629 -23.60 10.98 -16.79
C GLY A 629 -24.05 10.44 -15.42
N THR A 630 -24.11 11.32 -14.43
CA THR A 630 -24.41 10.99 -13.01
C THR A 630 -25.80 10.42 -12.75
N GLY A 631 -26.77 10.69 -13.64
CA GLY A 631 -28.11 10.10 -13.61
C GLY A 631 -28.19 8.67 -14.17
N ASN A 632 -27.09 8.11 -14.69
CA ASN A 632 -27.13 6.79 -15.31
C ASN A 632 -27.42 5.68 -14.29
N LEU A 633 -28.34 4.80 -14.66
CA LEU A 633 -28.72 3.60 -13.95
C LEU A 633 -29.04 2.54 -14.99
N SER A 634 -28.43 1.36 -14.87
CA SER A 634 -28.57 0.27 -15.83
C SER A 634 -28.46 -1.07 -15.12
N TRP A 635 -29.07 -2.09 -15.73
CA TRP A 635 -29.05 -3.46 -15.24
C TRP A 635 -27.62 -4.03 -15.16
N GLY A 636 -26.69 -3.52 -15.96
CA GLY A 636 -25.30 -3.98 -16.01
C GLY A 636 -24.32 -3.12 -15.19
N ILE A 637 -24.81 -2.22 -14.32
CA ILE A 637 -23.98 -1.28 -13.55
C ILE A 637 -24.33 -1.35 -12.07
N GLY A 638 -23.32 -1.33 -11.20
CA GLY A 638 -23.49 -1.14 -9.77
C GLY A 638 -22.20 -0.77 -9.05
N GLY A 639 -22.03 -1.19 -7.80
CA GLY A 639 -20.91 -0.74 -6.98
C GLY A 639 -20.67 -1.60 -5.75
N ARG A 640 -19.65 -1.26 -4.95
CA ARG A 640 -19.25 -2.01 -3.76
C ARG A 640 -19.09 -1.11 -2.52
N PRO A 641 -19.38 -1.61 -1.30
CA PRO A 641 -19.22 -0.84 -0.07
C PRO A 641 -17.78 -0.96 0.45
N HIS A 642 -16.97 0.06 0.24
CA HIS A 642 -15.61 0.16 0.78
C HIS A 642 -15.60 0.69 2.22
N CYS A 643 -14.64 0.24 3.03
CA CYS A 643 -14.49 0.72 4.41
C CYS A 643 -13.05 1.07 4.76
N ARG A 644 -12.87 2.09 5.60
CA ARG A 644 -11.58 2.55 6.13
C ARG A 644 -11.63 2.71 7.63
N LYS A 645 -10.46 2.56 8.26
CA LYS A 645 -10.25 2.89 9.67
C LYS A 645 -9.00 3.76 9.76
N ALA A 646 -9.17 5.02 10.18
CA ALA A 646 -8.03 5.90 10.41
C ALA A 646 -7.15 5.31 11.52
N ALA A 647 -5.82 5.48 11.39
CA ALA A 647 -4.93 5.23 12.51
C ALA A 647 -5.27 6.20 13.65
N ILE A 648 -5.31 5.69 14.88
CA ILE A 648 -5.58 6.48 16.10
C ILE A 648 -4.39 7.40 16.39
#